data_AF-A0AAE1VUX1-F1
#
_entry.id   AF-A0AAE1VUX1-F1
#
_cell.length_a   1.000
_cell.length_b   1.000
_cell.length_c   1.000
_cell.angle_alpha   90.00
_cell.angle_beta   90.00
_cell.angle_gamma   90.00
#
_symmetry.space_group_name_H-M   'P 1'
#
loop_
_entity.id
_entity.type
_entity.pdbx_description
1 polymer ?
#
loop_
_entity_poly.entity_id
_entity_poly.type
_entity_poly.pdbx_seq_one_letter_code
_entity_poly.pdbx_strand_id
1 'polypeptide(L)'
;MSNGFPTRERKGELNVFFYSPCCYRHLLESVSAFLPDFDLEKERSTLDEQGLRIAENQENSQKNRRKLAESTRDFKKASNEDKLSMFNSLLKGYQEEVDNLTKRAKFGENAFLNIYQKLYEAPDPYPVIASIAEKDSKLSELESENRKMKVELEEFRMEATHLKNQQATIRRLEERCRQLEQQAMYEWDQAEQNQCQPWIILDLVTKWEVQAWSLSRRCFSGGCVWWGLGIDEIAVLTSLRWKQDGVDDGGEAFELSDELLQALTYGMEEKVKEIVEIKQRSLAEENQKTLEVIKEREQLLQDQLRQAQDSVSTMQKLHELAQSQLFEVRAQSEEERAGKQSEVNLLMDEVERAQGRLLSLEREKGLLRSQLQTANEDNDHKNRYYLCMGLDISPNSKWFAFSDNLDADSALENSLYAKEKIISELNVELHKLENTLSNEREEHINEIKKLNSLLNEKEVALEELKKELQTRPTTKLIDDLRKKVKILQAVGYNTIEAEDWEVATSGQEMSKLESLLLDKNRKVEHELTQLKVQLSERTSLLESAEAKIVELTAKVNEQQRLIQKLEDDILKGYSSKERKGTRFDDWDLSESGGTEPSENAEQRHVSSDLDQSSMLKVICNQRDRFRARLRETEEEIRQLKEKIGALTSELDKTKADNVKLYGKIRYVQDYNSERVISRGSKKCVEDLESGFSSDVESKYKKMYEDDINPFAAFSKKVPALLRHP
;
A
#
# COMPACT_ATOMS: atom_id res chain seq x y z
N MET A 1 -4.28 -9.74 72.65
CA MET A 1 -4.09 -10.96 73.45
C MET A 1 -4.77 -12.08 72.67
N SER A 2 -4.05 -12.98 71.99
CA SER A 2 -3.42 -14.22 72.54
C SER A 2 -4.49 -15.28 72.85
N ASN A 3 -4.51 -16.55 72.39
CA ASN A 3 -3.73 -17.42 71.46
C ASN A 3 -4.73 -18.48 70.88
N GLY A 4 -4.47 -19.36 69.90
CA GLY A 4 -3.35 -19.59 68.98
C GLY A 4 -3.20 -21.08 68.54
N PHE A 5 -2.63 -21.32 67.34
CA PHE A 5 -2.16 -22.62 66.78
C PHE A 5 -3.19 -23.62 66.16
N PRO A 6 -2.78 -24.50 65.19
CA PRO A 6 -3.57 -24.78 63.98
C PRO A 6 -3.65 -26.24 63.49
N THR A 7 -4.58 -26.55 62.57
CA THR A 7 -4.56 -27.82 61.79
C THR A 7 -5.11 -27.70 60.36
N ARG A 8 -4.20 -27.48 59.40
CA ARG A 8 -3.96 -28.36 58.23
C ARG A 8 -5.18 -28.96 57.52
N GLU A 9 -5.84 -28.20 56.65
CA GLU A 9 -6.71 -28.78 55.60
C GLU A 9 -5.94 -29.00 54.28
N ARG A 10 -6.12 -30.19 53.70
CA ARG A 10 -5.56 -30.55 52.39
C ARG A 10 -6.50 -30.08 51.29
N LYS A 11 -6.17 -28.96 50.65
CA LYS A 11 -6.74 -28.59 49.35
C LYS A 11 -6.18 -29.51 48.26
N GLY A 12 -6.94 -30.54 47.92
CA GLY A 12 -6.83 -31.22 46.63
C GLY A 12 -7.63 -30.45 45.59
N GLU A 13 -7.20 -29.23 45.26
CA GLU A 13 -7.80 -28.46 44.17
C GLU A 13 -7.35 -29.06 42.84
N LEU A 14 -8.31 -29.55 42.04
CA LEU A 14 -8.04 -29.82 40.62
C LEU A 14 -7.73 -28.48 39.96
N ASN A 15 -6.47 -28.30 39.58
CA ASN A 15 -5.97 -27.12 38.89
C ASN A 15 -6.50 -27.04 37.44
N VAL A 16 -7.79 -26.72 37.28
CA VAL A 16 -8.30 -26.07 36.07
C VAL A 16 -7.96 -24.59 36.18
N PHE A 17 -6.68 -24.26 36.03
CA PHE A 17 -6.24 -22.87 35.97
C PHE A 17 -6.80 -22.23 34.71
N PHE A 18 -7.63 -21.19 34.88
CA PHE A 18 -7.76 -20.15 33.87
C PHE A 18 -6.38 -19.51 33.67
N TYR A 19 -5.66 -19.93 32.64
CA TYR A 19 -4.30 -19.48 32.39
C TYR A 19 -4.28 -18.03 31.90
N SER A 20 -4.07 -17.12 32.85
CA SER A 20 -3.70 -15.74 32.53
C SER A 20 -2.43 -15.71 31.66
N PRO A 21 -2.30 -14.82 30.66
CA PRO A 21 -1.13 -14.72 29.78
C PRO A 21 0.21 -14.59 30.52
N CYS A 22 0.20 -14.06 31.74
CA CYS A 22 1.38 -13.94 32.60
C CYS A 22 1.95 -15.32 33.01
N CYS A 23 1.09 -16.30 33.29
CA CYS A 23 1.51 -17.65 33.71
C CYS A 23 2.15 -18.43 32.55
N TYR A 24 1.59 -18.32 31.34
CA TYR A 24 2.17 -18.96 30.15
C TYR A 24 3.58 -18.47 29.83
N ARG A 25 3.85 -17.17 29.99
CA ARG A 25 5.18 -16.60 29.75
C ARG A 25 6.24 -17.17 30.69
N HIS A 26 5.90 -17.29 31.99
CA HIS A 26 6.77 -17.88 32.99
C HIS A 26 7.00 -19.38 32.77
N LEU A 27 5.98 -20.12 32.33
CA LEU A 27 6.13 -21.53 31.96
C LEU A 27 7.01 -21.71 30.71
N LEU A 28 6.90 -20.81 29.74
CA LEU A 28 7.76 -20.79 28.55
C LEU A 28 9.23 -20.50 28.92
N GLU A 29 9.47 -19.57 29.85
CA GLU A 29 10.81 -19.29 30.38
C GLU A 29 11.37 -20.48 31.19
N SER A 30 10.58 -21.13 32.05
CA SER A 30 11.05 -22.26 32.87
C SER A 30 11.34 -23.51 32.04
N VAL A 31 10.48 -23.86 31.08
CA VAL A 31 10.71 -24.99 30.15
C VAL A 31 11.89 -24.71 29.23
N SER A 32 12.03 -23.47 28.71
CA SER A 32 13.15 -23.03 27.88
C SER A 32 14.49 -23.04 28.60
N ALA A 33 14.50 -22.76 29.91
CA ALA A 33 15.71 -22.85 30.74
C ALA A 33 16.04 -24.30 31.14
N PHE A 34 15.02 -25.11 31.48
CA PHE A 34 15.22 -26.47 31.99
C PHE A 34 15.69 -27.46 30.91
N LEU A 35 15.13 -27.42 29.69
CA LEU A 35 15.46 -28.39 28.64
C LEU A 35 16.96 -28.43 28.25
N PRO A 36 17.65 -27.28 28.10
CA PRO A 36 19.11 -27.25 27.91
C PRO A 36 19.89 -27.76 29.14
N ASP A 37 19.47 -27.40 30.35
CA ASP A 37 20.17 -27.74 31.60
C ASP A 37 20.01 -29.22 31.99
N PHE A 38 18.91 -29.86 31.59
CA PHE A 38 18.64 -31.28 31.84
C PHE A 38 19.54 -32.22 31.02
N ASP A 39 20.03 -31.79 29.85
CA ASP A 39 20.93 -32.54 28.95
C ASP A 39 20.52 -34.02 28.76
N LEU A 40 19.41 -34.21 28.03
CA LEU A 40 18.81 -35.52 27.70
C LEU A 40 19.83 -36.54 27.17
N GLU A 41 20.81 -36.09 26.37
CA GLU A 41 21.83 -36.95 25.75
C GLU A 41 22.77 -37.53 26.82
N LYS A 42 23.22 -36.69 27.76
CA LYS A 42 24.10 -37.06 28.86
C LYS A 42 23.40 -37.91 29.92
N GLU A 43 22.16 -37.59 30.28
CA GLU A 43 21.38 -38.45 31.20
C GLU A 43 21.11 -39.81 30.56
N ARG A 44 20.75 -39.87 29.28
CA ARG A 44 20.62 -41.14 28.55
C ARG A 44 21.90 -41.98 28.60
N SER A 45 23.06 -41.40 28.32
CA SER A 45 24.35 -42.11 28.44
C SER A 45 24.62 -42.60 29.87
N THR A 46 24.18 -41.85 30.89
CA THR A 46 24.32 -42.23 32.30
C THR A 46 23.40 -43.41 32.65
N LEU A 47 22.20 -43.45 32.06
CA LEU A 47 21.24 -44.54 32.22
C LEU A 47 21.64 -45.82 31.50
N ASP A 48 22.21 -45.70 30.30
CA ASP A 48 22.75 -46.85 29.58
C ASP A 48 23.89 -47.51 30.37
N GLU A 49 24.77 -46.72 31.00
CA GLU A 49 25.83 -47.25 31.89
C GLU A 49 25.26 -47.89 33.16
N GLN A 50 24.26 -47.26 33.80
CA GLN A 50 23.59 -47.84 34.98
C GLN A 50 22.85 -49.15 34.64
N GLY A 51 22.18 -49.21 33.49
CA GLY A 51 21.49 -50.39 32.99
C GLY A 51 22.44 -51.57 32.74
N LEU A 52 23.58 -51.30 32.09
CA LEU A 52 24.66 -52.29 31.91
C LEU A 52 25.16 -52.84 33.25
N ARG A 53 25.41 -51.96 34.24
CA ARG A 53 25.84 -52.37 35.59
C ARG A 53 24.75 -53.17 36.33
N ILE A 54 23.46 -52.88 36.13
CA ILE A 54 22.38 -53.69 36.71
C ILE A 54 22.37 -55.10 36.10
N ALA A 55 22.49 -55.21 34.78
CA ALA A 55 22.55 -56.48 34.08
C ALA A 55 23.75 -57.34 34.52
N GLU A 56 24.95 -56.74 34.61
CA GLU A 56 26.16 -57.41 35.10
C GLU A 56 26.01 -57.90 36.56
N ASN A 57 25.48 -57.05 37.45
CA ASN A 57 25.21 -57.44 38.85
C ASN A 57 24.14 -58.55 38.97
N GLN A 58 23.19 -58.61 38.04
CA GLN A 58 22.20 -59.68 37.97
C GLN A 58 22.83 -60.99 37.51
N GLU A 59 23.70 -60.97 36.50
CA GLU A 59 24.44 -62.14 36.02
C GLU A 59 25.41 -62.67 37.09
N ASN A 60 26.16 -61.79 37.74
CA ASN A 60 27.10 -62.15 38.81
C ASN A 60 26.41 -62.81 40.00
N SER A 61 25.24 -62.31 40.44
CA SER A 61 24.43 -62.97 41.48
C SER A 61 23.82 -64.31 41.02
N GLN A 62 23.57 -64.52 39.72
CA GLN A 62 23.22 -65.85 39.22
C GLN A 62 24.41 -66.81 39.29
N LYS A 63 25.61 -66.37 38.88
CA LYS A 63 26.86 -67.14 38.96
C LYS A 63 27.18 -67.52 40.42
N ASN A 64 27.09 -66.58 41.35
CA ASN A 64 27.35 -66.80 42.78
C ASN A 64 26.33 -67.76 43.39
N ARG A 65 25.03 -67.61 43.11
CA ARG A 65 24.01 -68.57 43.59
C ARG A 65 24.23 -70.00 43.09
N ARG A 66 24.72 -70.18 41.86
CA ARG A 66 25.11 -71.51 41.35
C ARG A 66 26.31 -72.08 42.12
N LYS A 67 27.39 -71.30 42.30
CA LYS A 67 28.58 -71.69 43.10
C LYS A 67 28.22 -72.05 44.55
N LEU A 68 27.30 -71.30 45.17
CA LEU A 68 26.80 -71.58 46.52
C LEU A 68 25.99 -72.87 46.57
N ALA A 69 25.12 -73.12 45.59
CA ALA A 69 24.35 -74.37 45.52
C ALA A 69 25.26 -75.59 45.35
N GLU A 70 26.33 -75.48 44.55
CA GLU A 70 27.36 -76.51 44.38
C GLU A 70 28.15 -76.72 45.68
N SER A 71 28.65 -75.65 46.29
CA SER A 71 29.39 -75.71 47.56
C SER A 71 28.56 -76.32 48.70
N THR A 72 27.27 -75.99 48.79
CA THR A 72 26.32 -76.59 49.75
C THR A 72 26.02 -78.05 49.45
N ARG A 73 25.98 -78.46 48.18
CA ARG A 73 25.82 -79.86 47.78
C ARG A 73 27.06 -80.68 48.15
N ASP A 74 28.24 -80.11 47.96
CA ASP A 74 29.50 -80.82 48.17
C ASP A 74 29.86 -80.86 49.67
N PHE A 75 29.53 -79.81 50.43
CA PHE A 75 29.49 -79.83 51.91
C PHE A 75 28.61 -80.96 52.47
N LYS A 76 27.43 -81.22 51.88
CA LYS A 76 26.56 -82.34 52.31
C LYS A 76 27.23 -83.70 52.12
N LYS A 77 28.03 -83.86 51.06
CA LYS A 77 28.74 -85.11 50.70
C LYS A 77 30.04 -85.35 51.48
N ALA A 78 30.65 -84.30 52.02
CA ALA A 78 31.95 -84.36 52.70
C ALA A 78 31.92 -85.18 54.01
N SER A 79 33.08 -85.65 54.47
CA SER A 79 33.21 -86.36 55.75
C SER A 79 33.00 -85.42 56.95
N ASN A 80 32.92 -85.96 58.18
CA ASN A 80 32.69 -85.12 59.37
C ASN A 80 33.88 -84.20 59.71
N GLU A 81 35.12 -84.61 59.42
CA GLU A 81 36.30 -83.76 59.58
C GLU A 81 36.36 -82.69 58.48
N ASP A 82 36.11 -83.08 57.23
CA ASP A 82 36.08 -82.16 56.08
C ASP A 82 34.99 -81.08 56.25
N LYS A 83 33.80 -81.47 56.75
CA LYS A 83 32.69 -80.54 57.04
C LYS A 83 33.11 -79.41 57.98
N LEU A 84 33.86 -79.71 59.05
CA LEU A 84 34.36 -78.69 59.97
C LEU A 84 35.29 -77.68 59.27
N SER A 85 36.10 -78.13 58.31
CA SER A 85 36.94 -77.25 57.50
C SER A 85 36.14 -76.40 56.50
N MET A 86 35.17 -77.01 55.80
CA MET A 86 34.38 -76.36 54.75
C MET A 86 33.33 -75.39 55.28
N PHE A 87 32.83 -75.59 56.51
CA PHE A 87 31.74 -74.81 57.10
C PHE A 87 32.04 -73.30 57.12
N ASN A 88 33.24 -72.91 57.55
CA ASN A 88 33.63 -71.51 57.62
C ASN A 88 33.69 -70.84 56.24
N SER A 89 34.17 -71.56 55.21
CA SER A 89 34.18 -71.06 53.83
C SER A 89 32.77 -70.93 53.26
N LEU A 90 31.88 -71.88 53.57
CA LEU A 90 30.49 -71.88 53.09
C LEU A 90 29.67 -70.75 53.74
N LEU A 91 29.79 -70.59 55.06
CA LEU A 91 29.14 -69.52 55.82
C LEU A 91 29.56 -68.15 55.27
N LYS A 92 30.87 -67.95 55.04
CA LYS A 92 31.40 -66.70 54.49
C LYS A 92 30.91 -66.44 53.07
N GLY A 93 30.83 -67.46 52.22
CA GLY A 93 30.25 -67.32 50.87
C GLY A 93 28.77 -66.92 50.89
N TYR A 94 27.98 -67.46 51.82
CA TYR A 94 26.58 -67.03 52.00
C TYR A 94 26.49 -65.58 52.48
N GLN A 95 27.34 -65.17 53.42
CA GLN A 95 27.39 -63.79 53.92
C GLN A 95 27.80 -62.81 52.82
N GLU A 96 28.82 -63.13 52.01
CA GLU A 96 29.27 -62.31 50.89
C GLU A 96 28.17 -62.15 49.81
N GLU A 97 27.39 -63.19 49.49
CA GLU A 97 26.26 -63.04 48.55
C GLU A 97 25.10 -62.23 49.15
N VAL A 98 24.82 -62.33 50.46
CA VAL A 98 23.82 -61.47 51.12
C VAL A 98 24.25 -60.00 51.05
N ASP A 99 25.52 -59.69 51.36
CA ASP A 99 26.07 -58.34 51.24
C ASP A 99 26.03 -57.82 49.79
N ASN A 100 26.32 -58.67 48.82
CA ASN A 100 26.26 -58.32 47.39
C ASN A 100 24.82 -58.10 46.91
N LEU A 101 23.85 -58.89 47.39
CA LEU A 101 22.42 -58.66 47.14
C LEU A 101 21.96 -57.32 47.73
N THR A 102 22.37 -56.98 48.94
CA THR A 102 22.08 -55.68 49.57
C THR A 102 22.71 -54.51 48.80
N LYS A 103 23.96 -54.64 48.33
CA LYS A 103 24.61 -53.64 47.48
C LYS A 103 23.87 -53.46 46.15
N ARG A 104 23.45 -54.55 45.50
CA ARG A 104 22.69 -54.49 44.23
C ARG A 104 21.32 -53.82 44.42
N ALA A 105 20.60 -54.14 45.50
CA ALA A 105 19.32 -53.50 45.82
C ALA A 105 19.49 -51.98 45.96
N LYS A 106 20.42 -51.54 46.81
CA LYS A 106 20.73 -50.11 47.00
C LYS A 106 21.18 -49.41 45.72
N PHE A 107 21.92 -50.09 44.83
CA PHE A 107 22.31 -49.51 43.54
C PHE A 107 21.10 -49.27 42.64
N GLY A 108 20.21 -50.25 42.51
CA GLY A 108 18.98 -50.12 41.72
C GLY A 108 18.00 -49.09 42.30
N GLU A 109 17.82 -49.07 43.62
CA GLU A 109 17.00 -48.07 44.33
C GLU A 109 17.53 -46.65 44.10
N ASN A 110 18.83 -46.43 44.26
CA ASN A 110 19.45 -45.11 44.05
C ASN A 110 19.40 -44.67 42.59
N ALA A 111 19.59 -45.59 41.63
CA ALA A 111 19.46 -45.30 40.20
C ALA A 111 18.03 -44.84 39.87
N PHE A 112 17.01 -45.57 40.34
CA PHE A 112 15.60 -45.22 40.15
C PHE A 112 15.24 -43.87 40.79
N LEU A 113 15.63 -43.64 42.05
CA LEU A 113 15.30 -42.41 42.77
C LEU A 113 15.94 -41.16 42.13
N ASN A 114 17.15 -41.28 41.59
CA ASN A 114 17.86 -40.21 40.88
C ASN A 114 17.09 -39.77 39.63
N ILE A 115 16.61 -40.73 38.82
CA ILE A 115 15.74 -40.47 37.66
C ILE A 115 14.42 -39.84 38.10
N TYR A 116 13.76 -40.45 39.09
CA TYR A 116 12.46 -40.01 39.58
C TYR A 116 12.50 -38.56 40.06
N GLN A 117 13.55 -38.17 40.80
CA GLN A 117 13.72 -36.78 41.23
C GLN A 117 13.87 -35.83 40.04
N LYS A 118 14.73 -36.13 39.07
CA LYS A 118 14.93 -35.27 37.88
C LYS A 118 13.68 -35.14 37.01
N LEU A 119 12.90 -36.21 36.87
CA LEU A 119 11.61 -36.18 36.17
C LEU A 119 10.52 -35.46 36.96
N TYR A 120 10.58 -35.48 38.29
CA TYR A 120 9.63 -34.76 39.15
C TYR A 120 9.92 -33.25 39.20
N GLU A 121 11.18 -32.86 39.08
CA GLU A 121 11.61 -31.45 38.98
C GLU A 121 11.39 -30.87 37.56
N ALA A 122 11.08 -31.70 36.57
CA ALA A 122 10.86 -31.27 35.18
C ALA A 122 9.50 -30.55 35.01
N PRO A 123 9.46 -29.32 34.48
CA PRO A 123 8.20 -28.64 34.15
C PRO A 123 7.50 -29.31 32.96
N ASP A 124 6.17 -29.30 32.96
CA ASP A 124 5.34 -29.90 31.91
C ASP A 124 5.60 -29.23 30.54
N PRO A 125 6.08 -29.98 29.51
CA PRO A 125 6.35 -29.42 28.19
C PRO A 125 5.08 -29.24 27.33
N TYR A 126 3.96 -29.91 27.64
CA TYR A 126 2.78 -29.92 26.77
C TYR A 126 2.20 -28.52 26.51
N PRO A 127 2.01 -27.62 27.51
CA PRO A 127 1.41 -26.31 27.26
C PRO A 127 2.32 -25.40 26.42
N VAL A 128 3.64 -25.60 26.50
CA VAL A 128 4.62 -24.87 25.68
C VAL A 128 4.59 -25.37 24.24
N ILE A 129 4.56 -26.68 24.02
CA ILE A 129 4.44 -27.28 22.67
C ILE A 129 3.11 -26.89 22.01
N ALA A 130 2.00 -26.93 22.76
CA ALA A 130 0.69 -26.49 22.28
C ALA A 130 0.71 -25.00 21.86
N SER A 131 1.28 -24.12 22.70
CA SER A 131 1.41 -22.69 22.37
C SER A 131 2.34 -22.42 21.18
N ILE A 132 3.36 -23.25 20.96
CA ILE A 132 4.23 -23.18 19.78
C ILE A 132 3.45 -23.59 18.53
N ALA A 133 2.73 -24.71 18.56
CA ALA A 133 1.93 -25.18 17.42
C ALA A 133 0.83 -24.17 17.02
N GLU A 134 0.16 -23.55 17.99
CA GLU A 134 -0.83 -22.50 17.74
C GLU A 134 -0.20 -21.24 17.10
N LYS A 135 1.00 -20.84 17.56
CA LYS A 135 1.74 -19.72 16.97
C LYS A 135 2.27 -20.04 15.57
N ASP A 136 2.64 -21.28 15.30
CA ASP A 136 3.13 -21.74 14.00
C ASP A 136 2.00 -21.74 12.96
N SER A 137 0.77 -22.17 13.33
CA SER A 137 -0.43 -22.01 12.50
C SER A 137 -0.68 -20.54 12.17
N LYS A 138 -0.69 -19.65 13.18
CA LYS A 138 -0.89 -18.21 13.01
C LYS A 138 0.20 -17.56 12.15
N LEU A 139 1.45 -18.01 12.25
CA LEU A 139 2.54 -17.58 11.37
C LEU A 139 2.31 -18.01 9.91
N SER A 140 1.93 -19.27 9.68
CA SER A 140 1.60 -19.78 8.35
C SER A 140 0.41 -19.03 7.70
N GLU A 141 -0.62 -18.72 8.48
CA GLU A 141 -1.76 -17.90 8.04
C GLU A 141 -1.31 -16.49 7.63
N LEU A 142 -0.56 -15.79 8.51
CA LEU A 142 -0.03 -14.45 8.24
C LEU A 142 0.94 -14.43 7.05
N GLU A 143 1.77 -15.45 6.87
CA GLU A 143 2.60 -15.60 5.66
C GLU A 143 1.74 -15.73 4.40
N SER A 144 0.63 -16.47 4.46
CA SER A 144 -0.28 -16.61 3.32
C SER A 144 -1.01 -15.30 2.98
N GLU A 145 -1.46 -14.54 3.98
CA GLU A 145 -2.03 -13.19 3.83
C GLU A 145 -0.98 -12.23 3.22
N ASN A 146 0.25 -12.26 3.72
CA ASN A 146 1.35 -11.42 3.23
C ASN A 146 1.72 -11.74 1.77
N ARG A 147 1.68 -13.02 1.36
CA ARG A 147 1.85 -13.44 -0.04
C ARG A 147 0.70 -12.92 -0.92
N LYS A 148 -0.56 -13.01 -0.48
CA LYS A 148 -1.73 -12.47 -1.22
C LYS A 148 -1.62 -10.96 -1.41
N MET A 149 -1.39 -10.20 -0.34
CA MET A 149 -1.25 -8.74 -0.43
C MET A 149 -0.08 -8.31 -1.33
N LYS A 150 1.00 -9.08 -1.40
CA LYS A 150 2.11 -8.82 -2.35
C LYS A 150 1.70 -9.02 -3.82
N VAL A 151 0.82 -9.99 -4.10
CA VAL A 151 0.28 -10.20 -5.46
C VAL A 151 -0.67 -9.06 -5.81
N GLU A 152 -1.64 -8.74 -4.95
CA GLU A 152 -2.59 -7.64 -5.12
C GLU A 152 -1.88 -6.29 -5.34
N LEU A 153 -0.83 -6.00 -4.56
CA LEU A 153 -0.01 -4.79 -4.74
C LEU A 153 0.71 -4.74 -6.09
N GLU A 154 1.12 -5.88 -6.64
CA GLU A 154 1.75 -5.93 -7.96
C GLU A 154 0.73 -5.84 -9.09
N GLU A 155 -0.47 -6.39 -8.91
CA GLU A 155 -1.62 -6.19 -9.80
C GLU A 155 -2.01 -4.70 -9.87
N PHE A 156 -2.19 -4.02 -8.73
CA PHE A 156 -2.44 -2.58 -8.71
C PHE A 156 -1.31 -1.75 -9.31
N ARG A 157 -0.05 -2.19 -9.21
CA ARG A 157 1.08 -1.54 -9.91
C ARG A 157 0.98 -1.71 -11.41
N MET A 158 0.68 -2.91 -11.90
CA MET A 158 0.45 -3.17 -13.33
C MET A 158 -0.70 -2.30 -13.85
N GLU A 159 -1.83 -2.26 -13.15
CA GLU A 159 -2.97 -1.39 -13.50
C GLU A 159 -2.58 0.09 -13.52
N ALA A 160 -1.85 0.59 -12.53
CA ALA A 160 -1.38 1.97 -12.51
C ALA A 160 -0.46 2.31 -13.70
N THR A 161 0.40 1.38 -14.14
CA THR A 161 1.20 1.58 -15.36
C THR A 161 0.35 1.55 -16.62
N HIS A 162 -0.66 0.68 -16.69
CA HIS A 162 -1.61 0.60 -17.80
C HIS A 162 -2.44 1.89 -17.92
N LEU A 163 -3.01 2.38 -16.82
CA LEU A 163 -3.74 3.65 -16.76
C LEU A 163 -2.85 4.84 -17.19
N LYS A 164 -1.58 4.87 -16.77
CA LYS A 164 -0.62 5.90 -17.21
C LYS A 164 -0.36 5.86 -18.72
N ASN A 165 -0.30 4.67 -19.32
CA ASN A 165 -0.16 4.49 -20.77
C ASN A 165 -1.44 4.90 -21.53
N GLN A 166 -2.62 4.59 -20.98
CA GLN A 166 -3.90 5.07 -21.50
C GLN A 166 -3.99 6.61 -21.44
N GLN A 167 -3.61 7.22 -20.32
CA GLN A 167 -3.63 8.68 -20.14
C GLN A 167 -2.65 9.39 -21.10
N ALA A 168 -1.50 8.80 -21.39
CA ALA A 168 -0.61 9.28 -22.45
C ALA A 168 -1.22 9.17 -23.85
N THR A 169 -2.09 8.18 -24.08
CA THR A 169 -2.80 8.00 -25.35
C THR A 169 -3.96 8.98 -25.51
N ILE A 170 -4.72 9.23 -24.43
CA ILE A 170 -5.78 10.25 -24.38
C ILE A 170 -5.19 11.64 -24.72
N ARG A 171 -4.08 12.04 -24.10
CA ARG A 171 -3.41 13.32 -24.43
C ARG A 171 -3.02 13.46 -25.90
N ARG A 172 -2.61 12.37 -26.58
CA ARG A 172 -2.30 12.36 -28.03
C ARG A 172 -3.55 12.39 -28.91
N LEU A 173 -4.72 12.04 -28.36
CA LEU A 173 -6.01 12.16 -29.05
C LEU A 173 -6.57 13.58 -28.86
N GLU A 174 -6.57 14.11 -27.64
CA GLU A 174 -6.93 15.49 -27.31
C GLU A 174 -6.14 16.50 -28.15
N GLU A 175 -4.82 16.33 -28.26
CA GLU A 175 -3.96 17.20 -29.07
C GLU A 175 -4.28 17.11 -30.57
N ARG A 176 -4.65 15.92 -31.08
CA ARG A 176 -5.10 15.77 -32.46
C ARG A 176 -6.48 16.39 -32.71
N CYS A 177 -7.41 16.29 -31.74
CA CYS A 177 -8.69 17.00 -31.82
C CYS A 177 -8.46 18.51 -31.90
N ARG A 178 -7.60 19.08 -31.04
CA ARG A 178 -7.24 20.51 -31.10
C ARG A 178 -6.63 20.93 -32.42
N GLN A 179 -5.77 20.10 -33.01
CA GLN A 179 -5.17 20.39 -34.32
C GLN A 179 -6.23 20.38 -35.43
N LEU A 180 -7.17 19.44 -35.40
CA LEU A 180 -8.31 19.40 -36.33
C LEU A 180 -9.28 20.57 -36.12
N GLU A 181 -9.54 20.98 -34.87
CA GLU A 181 -10.33 22.17 -34.53
C GLU A 181 -9.67 23.46 -35.05
N GLN A 182 -8.35 23.62 -34.84
CA GLN A 182 -7.59 24.76 -35.37
C GLN A 182 -7.56 24.77 -36.91
N GLN A 183 -7.41 23.60 -37.54
CA GLN A 183 -7.46 23.49 -39.00
C GLN A 183 -8.86 23.86 -39.53
N ALA A 184 -9.92 23.34 -38.91
CA ALA A 184 -11.29 23.67 -39.29
C ALA A 184 -11.60 25.17 -39.11
N MET A 185 -11.09 25.79 -38.03
CA MET A 185 -11.21 27.23 -37.81
C MET A 185 -10.46 28.04 -38.88
N TYR A 186 -9.24 27.62 -39.26
CA TYR A 186 -8.49 28.25 -40.34
C TYR A 186 -9.16 28.11 -41.72
N GLU A 187 -9.73 26.93 -42.01
CA GLU A 187 -10.52 26.68 -43.21
C GLU A 187 -11.81 27.53 -43.23
N TRP A 188 -12.42 27.75 -42.06
CA TRP A 188 -13.60 28.61 -41.89
C TRP A 188 -13.26 30.11 -42.08
N ASP A 189 -12.18 30.60 -41.48
CA ASP A 189 -11.67 31.97 -41.68
C ASP A 189 -11.32 32.23 -43.15
N GLN A 190 -10.69 31.26 -43.84
CA GLN A 190 -10.49 31.35 -45.29
C GLN A 190 -11.81 31.38 -46.06
N ALA A 191 -12.80 30.58 -45.66
CA ALA A 191 -14.11 30.55 -46.33
C ALA A 191 -14.89 31.85 -46.11
N GLU A 192 -14.76 32.51 -44.96
CA GLU A 192 -15.32 33.85 -44.69
C GLU A 192 -14.60 34.91 -45.54
N GLN A 193 -13.26 34.91 -45.55
CA GLN A 193 -12.47 35.86 -46.35
C GLN A 193 -12.73 35.72 -47.86
N ASN A 194 -12.94 34.49 -48.34
CA ASN A 194 -13.37 34.23 -49.72
C ASN A 194 -14.83 34.66 -49.98
N GLN A 195 -15.73 34.59 -48.98
CA GLN A 195 -17.08 35.15 -49.06
C GLN A 195 -17.15 36.69 -48.95
N CYS A 196 -16.06 37.37 -48.57
CA CYS A 196 -15.96 38.83 -48.70
C CYS A 196 -15.66 39.31 -50.14
N GLN A 197 -15.18 38.44 -51.03
CA GLN A 197 -14.84 38.80 -52.43
C GLN A 197 -16.05 39.41 -53.20
N PRO A 198 -17.29 38.87 -53.13
CA PRO A 198 -18.46 39.47 -53.77
C PRO A 198 -18.80 40.88 -53.26
N TRP A 199 -18.55 41.18 -51.98
CA TRP A 199 -18.79 42.52 -51.42
C TRP A 199 -17.79 43.55 -51.95
N ILE A 200 -16.52 43.15 -52.13
CA ILE A 200 -15.49 43.98 -52.77
C ILE A 200 -15.84 44.23 -54.25
N ILE A 201 -16.36 43.21 -54.95
CA ILE A 201 -16.85 43.35 -56.33
C ILE A 201 -18.05 44.32 -56.37
N LEU A 202 -18.99 44.23 -55.43
CA LEU A 202 -20.16 45.11 -55.35
C LEU A 202 -19.78 46.58 -55.04
N ASP A 203 -18.82 46.82 -54.14
CA ASP A 203 -18.28 48.15 -53.84
C ASP A 203 -17.47 48.73 -55.02
N LEU A 204 -16.79 47.87 -55.81
CA LEU A 204 -16.18 48.28 -57.07
C LEU A 204 -17.22 48.63 -58.14
N VAL A 205 -18.30 47.84 -58.28
CA VAL A 205 -19.40 48.11 -59.21
C VAL A 205 -20.09 49.43 -58.87
N THR A 206 -20.46 49.66 -57.61
CA THR A 206 -21.09 50.93 -57.19
C THR A 206 -20.16 52.13 -57.34
N LYS A 207 -18.84 51.98 -57.13
CA LYS A 207 -17.85 53.04 -57.45
C LYS A 207 -17.76 53.32 -58.96
N TRP A 208 -17.85 52.28 -59.80
CA TRP A 208 -17.93 52.43 -61.25
C TRP A 208 -19.22 53.14 -61.69
N GLU A 209 -20.36 52.80 -61.10
CA GLU A 209 -21.63 53.49 -61.35
C GLU A 209 -21.57 54.96 -60.93
N VAL A 210 -21.02 55.27 -59.75
CA VAL A 210 -20.83 56.65 -59.29
C VAL A 210 -19.85 57.42 -60.19
N GLN A 211 -18.79 56.78 -60.71
CA GLN A 211 -17.92 57.39 -61.71
C GLN A 211 -18.65 57.64 -63.04
N ALA A 212 -19.43 56.69 -63.54
CA ALA A 212 -20.24 56.85 -64.76
C ALA A 212 -21.28 57.98 -64.61
N TRP A 213 -21.96 58.05 -63.46
CA TRP A 213 -22.84 59.16 -63.11
C TRP A 213 -22.10 60.50 -63.02
N SER A 214 -20.88 60.52 -62.47
CA SER A 214 -20.07 61.74 -62.38
C SER A 214 -19.61 62.24 -63.76
N LEU A 215 -19.27 61.32 -64.67
CA LEU A 215 -18.90 61.62 -66.06
C LEU A 215 -20.12 62.12 -66.84
N SER A 216 -21.27 61.46 -66.71
CA SER A 216 -22.54 61.90 -67.29
C SER A 216 -22.94 63.30 -66.78
N ARG A 217 -22.80 63.56 -65.47
CA ARG A 217 -23.02 64.88 -64.86
C ARG A 217 -22.03 65.94 -65.35
N ARG A 218 -20.79 65.55 -65.69
CA ARG A 218 -19.78 66.45 -66.26
C ARG A 218 -20.11 66.82 -67.71
N CYS A 219 -20.58 65.86 -68.51
CA CYS A 219 -21.18 66.14 -69.82
C CYS A 219 -22.40 67.08 -69.70
N PHE A 220 -23.27 66.86 -68.71
CA PHE A 220 -24.42 67.75 -68.42
C PHE A 220 -24.03 69.17 -67.97
N SER A 221 -22.86 69.36 -67.34
CA SER A 221 -22.34 70.69 -67.00
C SER A 221 -21.86 71.51 -68.21
N GLY A 222 -21.77 70.87 -69.39
CA GLY A 222 -21.42 71.47 -70.68
C GLY A 222 -22.56 72.16 -71.44
N GLY A 223 -23.67 72.51 -70.75
CA GLY A 223 -24.65 73.52 -71.18
C GLY A 223 -25.54 73.22 -72.40
N CYS A 224 -26.84 73.02 -72.16
CA CYS A 224 -27.88 73.81 -72.84
C CYS A 224 -29.27 73.67 -72.18
N VAL A 225 -30.07 74.74 -72.25
CA VAL A 225 -31.37 74.87 -71.56
C VAL A 225 -32.51 74.39 -72.45
N TRP A 226 -33.00 73.17 -72.24
CA TRP A 226 -34.36 72.74 -72.62
C TRP A 226 -35.02 72.06 -71.41
N TRP A 227 -36.33 72.25 -71.25
CA TRP A 227 -37.06 71.97 -70.01
C TRP A 227 -37.27 70.47 -69.75
N GLY A 228 -37.44 70.13 -68.47
CA GLY A 228 -37.74 68.77 -68.04
C GLY A 228 -39.10 68.29 -68.54
N LEU A 229 -39.11 67.04 -69.03
CA LEU A 229 -40.28 66.22 -69.25
C LEU A 229 -40.03 64.86 -68.57
N GLY A 230 -41.09 64.16 -68.19
CA GLY A 230 -40.99 62.85 -67.55
C GLY A 230 -40.36 61.81 -68.48
N ILE A 231 -39.73 60.80 -67.88
CA ILE A 231 -39.06 59.70 -68.61
C ILE A 231 -40.05 58.99 -69.56
N ASP A 232 -41.33 58.93 -69.19
CA ASP A 232 -42.40 58.31 -69.99
C ASP A 232 -42.73 59.10 -71.28
N GLU A 233 -42.61 60.43 -71.28
CA GLU A 233 -42.77 61.23 -72.52
C GLU A 233 -41.53 61.20 -73.41
N ILE A 234 -40.33 60.99 -72.83
CA ILE A 234 -39.10 60.78 -73.59
C ILE A 234 -39.17 59.44 -74.34
N ALA A 235 -39.71 58.38 -73.74
CA ALA A 235 -39.94 57.10 -74.42
C ALA A 235 -40.89 57.24 -75.63
N VAL A 236 -41.99 57.98 -75.48
CA VAL A 236 -42.95 58.22 -76.58
C VAL A 236 -42.36 59.12 -77.67
N LEU A 237 -41.61 60.18 -77.30
CA LEU A 237 -40.99 61.08 -78.28
C LEU A 237 -39.77 60.48 -78.97
N THR A 238 -39.02 59.56 -78.33
CA THR A 238 -38.01 58.76 -79.02
C THR A 238 -38.68 57.75 -79.95
N SER A 239 -39.71 57.03 -79.51
CA SER A 239 -40.48 56.12 -80.37
C SER A 239 -41.07 56.81 -81.61
N LEU A 240 -41.51 58.07 -81.49
CA LEU A 240 -41.99 58.87 -82.63
C LEU A 240 -40.87 59.49 -83.48
N ARG A 241 -39.74 59.91 -82.88
CA ARG A 241 -38.59 60.48 -83.62
C ARG A 241 -37.88 59.41 -84.46
N TRP A 242 -37.68 58.22 -83.91
CA TRP A 242 -37.08 57.07 -84.60
C TRP A 242 -38.01 56.45 -85.66
N LYS A 243 -39.31 56.77 -85.65
CA LYS A 243 -40.24 56.37 -86.72
C LYS A 243 -40.25 57.33 -87.92
N GLN A 244 -39.54 58.45 -87.83
CA GLN A 244 -39.42 59.45 -88.89
C GLN A 244 -38.12 59.28 -89.71
N ASP A 245 -37.04 58.83 -89.07
CA ASP A 245 -35.78 58.44 -89.72
C ASP A 245 -35.72 56.90 -89.82
N GLY A 246 -36.14 56.35 -90.95
CA GLY A 246 -36.38 54.91 -91.12
C GLY A 246 -35.14 54.02 -90.98
N VAL A 247 -34.96 53.44 -89.78
CA VAL A 247 -34.08 52.30 -89.49
C VAL A 247 -34.81 51.42 -88.46
N ASP A 248 -35.38 50.29 -88.90
CA ASP A 248 -36.24 49.42 -88.06
C ASP A 248 -35.47 48.53 -87.06
N ASP A 249 -34.13 48.51 -87.08
CA ASP A 249 -33.28 47.58 -86.29
C ASP A 249 -33.13 47.94 -84.79
N GLY A 250 -33.72 49.05 -84.32
CA GLY A 250 -33.54 49.55 -82.95
C GLY A 250 -34.42 48.88 -81.89
N GLY A 251 -35.57 48.32 -82.28
CA GLY A 251 -36.55 47.72 -81.35
C GLY A 251 -36.13 46.35 -80.84
N GLU A 252 -35.76 45.45 -81.75
CA GLU A 252 -35.37 44.07 -81.42
C GLU A 252 -34.17 44.04 -80.45
N ALA A 253 -33.21 44.96 -80.60
CA ALA A 253 -32.04 45.01 -79.72
C ALA A 253 -32.38 45.39 -78.25
N PHE A 254 -33.44 46.16 -78.02
CA PHE A 254 -33.87 46.54 -76.67
C PHE A 254 -34.74 45.44 -76.05
N GLU A 255 -35.65 44.85 -76.83
CA GLU A 255 -36.45 43.68 -76.40
C GLU A 255 -35.56 42.48 -76.08
N LEU A 256 -34.58 42.14 -76.94
CA LEU A 256 -33.60 41.08 -76.68
C LEU A 256 -32.74 41.35 -75.44
N SER A 257 -32.42 42.62 -75.14
CA SER A 257 -31.66 42.96 -73.95
C SER A 257 -32.49 42.84 -72.67
N ASP A 258 -33.79 43.15 -72.71
CA ASP A 258 -34.70 43.02 -71.57
C ASP A 258 -35.08 41.54 -71.35
N GLU A 259 -35.33 40.77 -72.41
CA GLU A 259 -35.48 39.31 -72.35
C GLU A 259 -34.24 38.62 -71.78
N LEU A 260 -33.03 39.02 -72.20
CA LEU A 260 -31.78 38.50 -71.64
C LEU A 260 -31.64 38.87 -70.16
N LEU A 261 -31.98 40.10 -69.75
CA LEU A 261 -31.92 40.51 -68.35
C LEU A 261 -32.93 39.74 -67.50
N GLN A 262 -34.15 39.55 -68.00
CA GLN A 262 -35.23 38.82 -67.35
C GLN A 262 -34.95 37.32 -67.24
N ALA A 263 -34.30 36.73 -68.25
CA ALA A 263 -33.79 35.36 -68.18
C ALA A 263 -32.63 35.21 -67.17
N LEU A 264 -31.75 36.22 -67.07
CA LEU A 264 -30.65 36.23 -66.10
C LEU A 264 -31.14 36.39 -64.66
N THR A 265 -32.10 37.29 -64.41
CA THR A 265 -32.70 37.46 -63.08
C THR A 265 -33.50 36.23 -62.66
N TYR A 266 -34.33 35.67 -63.56
CA TYR A 266 -35.06 34.42 -63.28
C TYR A 266 -34.10 33.25 -63.01
N GLY A 267 -33.06 33.07 -63.82
CA GLY A 267 -32.04 32.03 -63.61
C GLY A 267 -31.17 32.24 -62.36
N MET A 268 -30.99 33.50 -61.92
CA MET A 268 -30.37 33.80 -60.62
C MET A 268 -31.32 33.48 -59.45
N GLU A 269 -32.61 33.86 -59.55
CA GLU A 269 -33.61 33.51 -58.53
C GLU A 269 -33.79 31.99 -58.38
N GLU A 270 -33.79 31.24 -59.48
CA GLU A 270 -33.89 29.78 -59.49
C GLU A 270 -32.68 29.15 -58.79
N LYS A 271 -31.45 29.59 -59.11
CA LYS A 271 -30.23 29.15 -58.41
C LYS A 271 -30.21 29.54 -56.93
N VAL A 272 -30.71 30.72 -56.58
CA VAL A 272 -30.84 31.13 -55.16
C VAL A 272 -31.84 30.25 -54.43
N LYS A 273 -32.99 29.92 -55.04
CA LYS A 273 -33.96 28.95 -54.50
C LYS A 273 -33.32 27.57 -54.33
N GLU A 274 -32.63 27.05 -55.34
CA GLU A 274 -31.92 25.77 -55.28
C GLU A 274 -30.87 25.73 -54.15
N ILE A 275 -30.03 26.77 -54.02
CA ILE A 275 -29.03 26.89 -52.95
C ILE A 275 -29.70 26.96 -51.57
N VAL A 276 -30.81 27.69 -51.44
CA VAL A 276 -31.57 27.76 -50.18
C VAL A 276 -32.18 26.41 -49.83
N GLU A 277 -32.76 25.69 -50.79
CA GLU A 277 -33.30 24.34 -50.55
C GLU A 277 -32.21 23.33 -50.18
N ILE A 278 -31.04 23.37 -50.85
CA ILE A 278 -29.89 22.52 -50.53
C ILE A 278 -29.40 22.82 -49.10
N LYS A 279 -29.27 24.10 -48.73
CA LYS A 279 -28.90 24.49 -47.36
C LYS A 279 -29.95 24.07 -46.32
N GLN A 280 -31.24 24.19 -46.63
CA GLN A 280 -32.32 23.73 -45.74
C GLN A 280 -32.30 22.21 -45.54
N ARG A 281 -32.08 21.42 -46.61
CA ARG A 281 -31.91 19.96 -46.53
C ARG A 281 -30.68 19.58 -45.72
N SER A 282 -29.53 20.20 -46.00
CA SER A 282 -28.28 19.97 -45.25
C SER A 282 -28.43 20.24 -43.75
N LEU A 283 -29.07 21.37 -43.39
CA LEU A 283 -29.32 21.72 -41.99
C LEU A 283 -30.34 20.78 -41.34
N ALA A 284 -31.35 20.30 -42.07
CA ALA A 284 -32.27 19.28 -41.58
C ALA A 284 -31.57 17.94 -41.32
N GLU A 285 -30.67 17.50 -42.21
CA GLU A 285 -29.87 16.29 -42.03
C GLU A 285 -28.89 16.39 -40.85
N GLU A 286 -28.24 17.53 -40.66
CA GLU A 286 -27.33 17.75 -39.53
C GLU A 286 -28.08 17.78 -38.19
N ASN A 287 -29.25 18.45 -38.14
CA ASN A 287 -30.16 18.40 -37.00
C ASN A 287 -30.69 16.98 -36.73
N GLN A 288 -30.94 16.18 -37.77
CA GLN A 288 -31.34 14.78 -37.61
C GLN A 288 -30.19 13.93 -37.02
N LYS A 289 -28.98 14.03 -37.59
CA LYS A 289 -27.79 13.29 -37.11
C LYS A 289 -27.46 13.63 -35.66
N THR A 290 -27.53 14.91 -35.27
CA THR A 290 -27.31 15.33 -33.88
C THR A 290 -28.40 14.82 -32.94
N LEU A 291 -29.67 14.81 -33.35
CA LEU A 291 -30.76 14.19 -32.59
C LEU A 291 -30.60 12.67 -32.44
N GLU A 292 -30.09 11.97 -33.45
CA GLU A 292 -29.81 10.53 -33.40
C GLU A 292 -28.69 10.22 -32.40
N VAL A 293 -27.56 10.94 -32.45
CA VAL A 293 -26.46 10.81 -31.47
C VAL A 293 -26.91 11.13 -30.03
N ILE A 294 -27.79 12.12 -29.85
CA ILE A 294 -28.35 12.44 -28.53
C ILE A 294 -29.24 11.29 -28.02
N LYS A 295 -30.08 10.69 -28.88
CA LYS A 295 -30.93 9.54 -28.52
C LYS A 295 -30.11 8.30 -28.18
N GLU A 296 -29.07 7.98 -28.94
CA GLU A 296 -28.16 6.87 -28.63
C GLU A 296 -27.48 7.09 -27.27
N ARG A 297 -27.01 8.30 -27.01
CA ARG A 297 -26.44 8.67 -25.70
C ARG A 297 -27.47 8.57 -24.57
N GLU A 298 -28.72 8.98 -24.80
CA GLU A 298 -29.80 8.86 -23.83
C GLU A 298 -30.10 7.39 -23.52
N GLN A 299 -30.19 6.53 -24.53
CA GLN A 299 -30.39 5.08 -24.37
C GLN A 299 -29.26 4.44 -23.58
N LEU A 300 -27.99 4.76 -23.89
CA LEU A 300 -26.84 4.26 -23.13
C LEU A 300 -26.87 4.71 -21.66
N LEU A 301 -27.31 5.94 -21.36
CA LEU A 301 -27.48 6.42 -20.00
C LEU A 301 -28.66 5.74 -19.28
N GLN A 302 -29.76 5.45 -19.99
CA GLN A 302 -30.89 4.70 -19.45
C GLN A 302 -30.51 3.24 -19.13
N ASP A 303 -29.73 2.57 -19.99
CA ASP A 303 -29.22 1.22 -19.76
C ASP A 303 -28.23 1.18 -18.59
N GLN A 304 -27.32 2.16 -18.48
CA GLN A 304 -26.42 2.29 -17.33
C GLN A 304 -27.21 2.52 -16.02
N LEU A 305 -28.23 3.39 -16.05
CA LEU A 305 -29.10 3.62 -14.89
C LEU A 305 -29.85 2.35 -14.49
N ARG A 306 -30.36 1.59 -15.46
CA ARG A 306 -31.03 0.31 -15.22
C ARG A 306 -30.08 -0.73 -14.63
N GLN A 307 -28.87 -0.87 -15.19
CA GLN A 307 -27.86 -1.78 -14.64
C GLN A 307 -27.48 -1.40 -13.20
N ALA A 308 -27.34 -0.10 -12.92
CA ALA A 308 -27.11 0.39 -11.56
C ALA A 308 -28.29 0.05 -10.63
N GLN A 309 -29.54 0.29 -11.06
CA GLN A 309 -30.75 -0.08 -10.30
C GLN A 309 -30.84 -1.58 -10.02
N ASP A 310 -30.57 -2.43 -11.01
CA ASP A 310 -30.55 -3.89 -10.87
C ASP A 310 -29.45 -4.33 -9.87
N SER A 311 -28.26 -3.70 -9.93
CA SER A 311 -27.17 -3.94 -8.97
C SER A 311 -27.52 -3.52 -7.54
N VAL A 312 -28.24 -2.40 -7.36
CA VAL A 312 -28.74 -1.97 -6.05
C VAL A 312 -29.82 -2.92 -5.54
N SER A 313 -30.75 -3.37 -6.39
CA SER A 313 -31.81 -4.32 -6.02
C SER A 313 -31.27 -5.70 -5.60
N THR A 314 -30.17 -6.14 -6.21
CA THR A 314 -29.51 -7.39 -5.85
C THR A 314 -28.72 -7.26 -4.55
N MET A 315 -28.02 -6.14 -4.34
CA MET A 315 -27.41 -5.81 -3.04
C MET A 315 -28.44 -5.70 -1.91
N GLN A 316 -29.60 -5.11 -2.16
CA GLN A 316 -30.71 -5.04 -1.18
C GLN A 316 -31.20 -6.44 -0.78
N LYS A 317 -31.47 -7.32 -1.75
CA LYS A 317 -31.88 -8.72 -1.48
C LYS A 317 -30.82 -9.50 -0.71
N LEU A 318 -29.53 -9.32 -1.04
CA LEU A 318 -28.43 -9.94 -0.30
C LEU A 318 -28.34 -9.39 1.14
N HIS A 319 -28.59 -8.09 1.33
CA HIS A 319 -28.64 -7.50 2.67
C HIS A 319 -29.82 -8.02 3.50
N GLU A 320 -31.02 -8.15 2.91
CA GLU A 320 -32.19 -8.74 3.56
C GLU A 320 -31.94 -10.20 3.98
N LEU A 321 -31.32 -11.01 3.11
CA LEU A 321 -30.94 -12.40 3.41
C LEU A 321 -29.87 -12.50 4.50
N ALA A 322 -28.85 -11.64 4.47
CA ALA A 322 -27.84 -11.59 5.53
C ALA A 322 -28.47 -11.13 6.86
N GLN A 323 -29.41 -10.19 6.82
CA GLN A 323 -30.13 -9.72 8.00
C GLN A 323 -31.03 -10.81 8.60
N SER A 324 -31.74 -11.60 7.79
CA SER A 324 -32.54 -12.72 8.29
C SER A 324 -31.67 -13.81 8.92
N GLN A 325 -30.53 -14.16 8.30
CA GLN A 325 -29.56 -15.09 8.87
C GLN A 325 -28.99 -14.60 10.22
N LEU A 326 -28.69 -13.30 10.35
CA LEU A 326 -28.25 -12.72 11.62
C LEU A 326 -29.35 -12.77 12.70
N PHE A 327 -30.62 -12.63 12.34
CA PHE A 327 -31.73 -12.80 13.27
C PHE A 327 -31.90 -14.27 13.70
N GLU A 328 -31.78 -15.23 12.78
CA GLU A 328 -31.84 -16.67 13.08
C GLU A 328 -30.70 -17.09 14.01
N VAL A 329 -29.45 -16.71 13.72
CA VAL A 329 -28.29 -17.00 14.57
C VAL A 329 -28.40 -16.33 15.94
N ARG A 330 -28.96 -15.12 16.02
CA ARG A 330 -29.25 -14.47 17.32
C ARG A 330 -30.30 -15.26 18.10
N ALA A 331 -31.40 -15.67 17.46
CA ALA A 331 -32.47 -16.43 18.11
C ALA A 331 -31.95 -17.76 18.66
N GLN A 332 -31.19 -18.53 17.86
CA GLN A 332 -30.53 -19.76 18.29
C GLN A 332 -29.56 -19.52 19.46
N SER A 333 -28.75 -18.45 19.40
CA SER A 333 -27.84 -18.10 20.49
C SER A 333 -28.57 -17.66 21.77
N GLU A 334 -29.75 -17.07 21.67
CA GLU A 334 -30.59 -16.72 22.82
C GLU A 334 -31.30 -17.94 23.41
N GLU A 335 -31.75 -18.88 22.58
CA GLU A 335 -32.31 -20.17 22.98
C GLU A 335 -31.28 -21.05 23.68
N GLU A 336 -30.07 -21.22 23.11
CA GLU A 336 -28.96 -21.91 23.76
C GLU A 336 -28.59 -21.29 25.11
N ARG A 337 -28.58 -19.95 25.19
CA ARG A 337 -28.27 -19.24 26.44
C ARG A 337 -29.36 -19.46 27.48
N ALA A 338 -30.62 -19.54 27.07
CA ALA A 338 -31.74 -19.89 27.95
C ALA A 338 -31.66 -21.34 28.44
N GLY A 339 -31.32 -22.29 27.55
CA GLY A 339 -31.08 -23.70 27.89
C GLY A 339 -29.93 -23.87 28.88
N LYS A 340 -28.74 -23.32 28.59
CA LYS A 340 -27.59 -23.35 29.51
C LYS A 340 -27.89 -22.68 30.85
N GLN A 341 -28.70 -21.63 30.87
CA GLN A 341 -29.14 -21.02 32.14
C GLN A 341 -30.09 -21.93 32.93
N SER A 342 -30.99 -22.68 32.28
CA SER A 342 -31.86 -23.63 32.97
C SER A 342 -31.10 -24.85 33.49
N GLU A 343 -30.12 -25.35 32.74
CA GLU A 343 -29.18 -26.40 33.18
C GLU A 343 -28.39 -25.95 34.41
N VAL A 344 -27.81 -24.74 34.39
CA VAL A 344 -27.10 -24.17 35.55
C VAL A 344 -28.02 -24.06 36.77
N ASN A 345 -29.27 -23.62 36.59
CA ASN A 345 -30.24 -23.56 37.68
C ASN A 345 -30.55 -24.95 38.26
N LEU A 346 -30.74 -25.97 37.41
CA LEU A 346 -30.97 -27.35 37.84
C LEU A 346 -29.76 -27.93 38.59
N LEU A 347 -28.54 -27.67 38.12
CA LEU A 347 -27.30 -28.06 38.80
C LEU A 347 -27.12 -27.34 40.14
N MET A 348 -27.52 -26.07 40.24
CA MET A 348 -27.57 -25.35 41.52
C MET A 348 -28.56 -26.00 42.49
N ASP A 349 -29.78 -26.31 42.05
CA ASP A 349 -30.78 -27.03 42.84
C ASP A 349 -30.28 -28.42 43.28
N GLU A 350 -29.47 -29.11 42.47
CA GLU A 350 -28.84 -30.40 42.79
C GLU A 350 -27.73 -30.28 43.82
N VAL A 351 -26.87 -29.26 43.68
CA VAL A 351 -25.84 -28.94 44.67
C VAL A 351 -26.48 -28.58 46.01
N GLU A 352 -27.54 -27.77 46.03
CA GLU A 352 -28.28 -27.45 47.27
C GLU A 352 -28.92 -28.71 47.90
N ARG A 353 -29.53 -29.58 47.09
CA ARG A 353 -30.06 -30.88 47.57
C ARG A 353 -28.96 -31.79 48.13
N ALA A 354 -27.79 -31.85 47.47
CA ALA A 354 -26.66 -32.64 47.92
C ALA A 354 -26.05 -32.09 49.22
N GLN A 355 -25.90 -30.77 49.34
CA GLN A 355 -25.47 -30.09 50.56
C GLN A 355 -26.46 -30.34 51.72
N GLY A 356 -27.77 -30.28 51.44
CA GLY A 356 -28.81 -30.60 52.42
C GLY A 356 -28.72 -32.04 52.96
N ARG A 357 -28.45 -33.03 52.08
CA ARG A 357 -28.19 -34.42 52.47
C ARG A 357 -26.91 -34.55 53.30
N LEU A 358 -25.82 -33.91 52.86
CA LEU A 358 -24.53 -33.94 53.55
C LEU A 358 -24.65 -33.38 54.97
N LEU A 359 -25.32 -32.23 55.15
CA LEU A 359 -25.61 -31.65 56.47
C LEU A 359 -26.49 -32.55 57.36
N SER A 360 -27.37 -33.38 56.79
CA SER A 360 -28.12 -34.39 57.56
C SER A 360 -27.21 -35.53 58.04
N LEU A 361 -26.40 -36.09 57.13
CA LEU A 361 -25.43 -37.15 57.44
C LEU A 361 -24.35 -36.71 58.44
N GLU A 362 -23.93 -35.44 58.41
CA GLU A 362 -23.02 -34.87 59.41
C GLU A 362 -23.64 -34.78 60.80
N ARG A 363 -24.93 -34.40 60.90
CA ARG A 363 -25.67 -34.41 62.17
C ARG A 363 -25.85 -35.83 62.71
N GLU A 364 -26.23 -36.78 61.85
CA GLU A 364 -26.36 -38.20 62.21
C GLU A 364 -25.03 -38.80 62.67
N LYS A 365 -23.93 -38.51 61.95
CA LYS A 365 -22.57 -38.89 62.34
C LYS A 365 -22.15 -38.27 63.68
N GLY A 366 -22.57 -37.04 63.96
CA GLY A 366 -22.40 -36.39 65.25
C GLY A 366 -23.13 -37.15 66.37
N LEU A 367 -24.42 -37.45 66.17
CA LEU A 367 -25.24 -38.26 67.08
C LEU A 367 -24.64 -39.64 67.35
N LEU A 368 -24.24 -40.37 66.31
CA LEU A 368 -23.61 -41.70 66.44
C LEU A 368 -22.26 -41.64 67.17
N ARG A 369 -21.47 -40.58 66.96
CA ARG A 369 -20.22 -40.36 67.71
C ARG A 369 -20.50 -40.11 69.20
N SER A 370 -21.49 -39.29 69.54
CA SER A 370 -21.89 -39.07 70.93
C SER A 370 -22.38 -40.36 71.59
N GLN A 371 -23.18 -41.17 70.89
CA GLN A 371 -23.65 -42.48 71.38
C GLN A 371 -22.50 -43.48 71.62
N LEU A 372 -21.52 -43.53 70.71
CA LEU A 372 -20.32 -44.35 70.88
C LEU A 372 -19.46 -43.87 72.06
N GLN A 373 -19.36 -42.56 72.27
CA GLN A 373 -18.61 -42.02 73.39
C GLN A 373 -19.26 -42.36 74.74
N THR A 374 -20.59 -42.20 74.87
CA THR A 374 -21.32 -42.64 76.07
C THR A 374 -21.19 -44.15 76.32
N ALA A 375 -21.26 -44.96 75.25
CA ALA A 375 -21.09 -46.42 75.37
C ALA A 375 -19.65 -46.83 75.74
N ASN A 376 -18.64 -46.04 75.35
CA ASN A 376 -17.26 -46.26 75.76
C ASN A 376 -17.03 -45.87 77.22
N GLU A 377 -17.62 -44.76 77.68
CA GLU A 377 -17.59 -44.34 79.08
C GLU A 377 -18.28 -45.39 79.98
N ASP A 378 -19.43 -45.94 79.56
CA ASP A 378 -20.09 -47.09 80.24
C ASP A 378 -19.20 -48.36 80.28
N ASN A 379 -18.45 -48.63 79.21
CA ASN A 379 -17.51 -49.75 79.16
C ASN A 379 -16.29 -49.53 80.06
N ASP A 380 -15.73 -48.32 80.11
CA ASP A 380 -14.64 -47.98 81.03
C ASP A 380 -15.10 -48.02 82.50
N HIS A 381 -16.36 -47.65 82.78
CA HIS A 381 -16.97 -47.84 84.09
C HIS A 381 -17.11 -49.33 84.47
N LYS A 382 -17.51 -50.20 83.53
CA LYS A 382 -17.50 -51.67 83.76
C LYS A 382 -16.09 -52.23 83.92
N ASN A 383 -15.14 -51.85 83.07
CA ASN A 383 -13.78 -52.38 83.09
C ASN A 383 -13.05 -51.98 84.39
N ARG A 384 -13.31 -50.77 84.90
CA ARG A 384 -12.83 -50.30 86.21
C ARG A 384 -13.53 -50.99 87.40
N TYR A 385 -14.72 -51.56 87.21
CA TYR A 385 -15.41 -52.38 88.22
C TYR A 385 -14.81 -53.79 88.32
N TYR A 386 -14.50 -54.43 87.18
CA TYR A 386 -13.94 -55.80 87.16
C TYR A 386 -12.49 -55.88 87.69
N LEU A 387 -11.69 -54.81 87.61
CA LEU A 387 -10.34 -54.79 88.19
C LEU A 387 -10.32 -54.71 89.74
N CYS A 388 -11.49 -54.55 90.39
CA CYS A 388 -11.62 -54.44 91.84
C CYS A 388 -11.93 -55.79 92.55
N MET A 389 -12.29 -56.84 91.81
CA MET A 389 -12.58 -58.18 92.34
C MET A 389 -11.61 -59.22 91.76
N GLY A 390 -10.42 -59.34 92.37
CA GLY A 390 -9.54 -60.48 92.12
C GLY A 390 -10.06 -61.74 92.82
N LEU A 391 -10.37 -62.79 92.05
CA LEU A 391 -10.66 -64.14 92.54
C LEU A 391 -10.44 -65.17 91.43
N ASP A 392 -9.67 -66.22 91.74
CA ASP A 392 -9.35 -67.32 90.83
C ASP A 392 -10.57 -68.19 90.48
N ILE A 393 -10.65 -68.69 89.25
CA ILE A 393 -11.56 -69.81 88.90
C ILE A 393 -10.80 -70.89 88.10
N SER A 394 -10.96 -72.12 88.60
CA SER A 394 -10.31 -73.36 88.18
C SER A 394 -10.87 -73.96 86.87
N PRO A 395 -10.09 -74.73 86.07
CA PRO A 395 -10.53 -75.24 84.78
C PRO A 395 -11.03 -76.70 84.82
N ASN A 396 -12.33 -76.94 85.03
CA ASN A 396 -12.97 -78.18 84.52
C ASN A 396 -14.51 -78.15 84.44
N SER A 397 -15.06 -78.09 83.22
CA SER A 397 -16.43 -78.56 82.89
C SER A 397 -16.63 -78.69 81.36
N LYS A 398 -15.77 -79.47 80.71
CA LYS A 398 -16.01 -79.93 79.33
C LYS A 398 -17.01 -81.09 79.34
N TRP A 399 -17.76 -81.27 78.24
CA TRP A 399 -18.68 -82.38 77.91
C TRP A 399 -20.14 -82.32 78.42
N PHE A 400 -20.98 -81.47 77.80
CA PHE A 400 -22.42 -81.78 77.58
C PHE A 400 -23.07 -80.80 76.56
N ALA A 401 -22.60 -80.78 75.30
CA ALA A 401 -23.14 -79.90 74.25
C ALA A 401 -22.84 -80.39 72.81
N PHE A 402 -23.06 -81.68 72.51
CA PHE A 402 -22.74 -82.26 71.19
C PHE A 402 -23.97 -82.49 70.28
N SER A 403 -25.17 -82.05 70.68
CA SER A 403 -26.40 -82.25 69.90
C SER A 403 -26.89 -81.00 69.15
N ASP A 404 -26.41 -79.80 69.51
CA ASP A 404 -26.94 -78.54 68.97
C ASP A 404 -26.18 -78.02 67.74
N ASN A 405 -25.07 -78.67 67.36
CA ASN A 405 -24.22 -78.23 66.25
C ASN A 405 -24.84 -78.43 64.85
N LEU A 406 -25.72 -79.42 64.64
CA LEU A 406 -26.33 -79.62 63.31
C LEU A 406 -27.30 -78.49 62.95
N ASP A 407 -28.10 -78.03 63.90
CA ASP A 407 -29.01 -76.89 63.70
C ASP A 407 -28.23 -75.57 63.64
N ALA A 408 -27.09 -75.46 64.35
CA ALA A 408 -26.20 -74.32 64.24
C ALA A 408 -25.50 -74.22 62.87
N ASP A 409 -24.97 -75.34 62.33
CA ASP A 409 -24.37 -75.38 61.00
C ASP A 409 -25.42 -75.10 59.91
N SER A 410 -26.61 -75.69 60.00
CA SER A 410 -27.73 -75.39 59.10
C SER A 410 -28.16 -73.92 59.15
N ALA A 411 -28.23 -73.32 60.34
CA ALA A 411 -28.54 -71.89 60.49
C ALA A 411 -27.41 -70.99 59.95
N LEU A 412 -26.15 -71.38 60.12
CA LEU A 412 -24.98 -70.69 59.56
C LEU A 412 -24.95 -70.78 58.03
N GLU A 413 -25.24 -71.94 57.45
CA GLU A 413 -25.26 -72.16 56.00
C GLU A 413 -26.40 -71.36 55.34
N ASN A 414 -27.60 -71.34 55.94
CA ASN A 414 -28.69 -70.45 55.52
C ASN A 414 -28.34 -68.96 55.68
N SER A 415 -27.64 -68.57 56.75
CA SER A 415 -27.17 -67.20 56.94
C SER A 415 -26.09 -66.79 55.93
N LEU A 416 -25.21 -67.73 55.57
CA LEU A 416 -24.15 -67.54 54.59
C LEU A 416 -24.73 -67.40 53.19
N TYR A 417 -25.66 -68.28 52.79
CA TYR A 417 -26.41 -68.15 51.53
C TYR A 417 -27.19 -66.84 51.44
N ALA A 418 -27.83 -66.40 52.53
CA ALA A 418 -28.50 -65.10 52.58
C ALA A 418 -27.51 -63.93 52.39
N LYS A 419 -26.32 -64.00 53.00
CA LYS A 419 -25.25 -63.00 52.82
C LYS A 419 -24.64 -63.03 51.41
N GLU A 420 -24.40 -64.21 50.83
CA GLU A 420 -23.92 -64.34 49.45
C GLU A 420 -24.94 -63.78 48.45
N LYS A 421 -26.23 -64.02 48.68
CA LYS A 421 -27.29 -63.40 47.88
C LYS A 421 -27.24 -61.88 47.98
N ILE A 422 -27.17 -61.31 49.18
CA ILE A 422 -27.06 -59.85 49.40
C ILE A 422 -25.78 -59.30 48.75
N ILE A 423 -24.65 -60.00 48.85
CA ILE A 423 -23.39 -59.61 48.18
C ILE A 423 -23.56 -59.63 46.66
N SER A 424 -24.26 -60.62 46.09
CA SER A 424 -24.53 -60.66 44.65
C SER A 424 -25.47 -59.53 44.18
N GLU A 425 -26.49 -59.21 44.98
CA GLU A 425 -27.42 -58.09 44.72
C GLU A 425 -26.68 -56.75 44.80
N LEU A 426 -25.87 -56.53 45.84
CA LEU A 426 -25.02 -55.34 45.99
C LEU A 426 -23.95 -55.22 44.90
N ASN A 427 -23.35 -56.32 44.44
CA ASN A 427 -22.39 -56.30 43.33
C ASN A 427 -23.07 -55.94 42.00
N VAL A 428 -24.31 -56.39 41.78
CA VAL A 428 -25.11 -56.00 40.62
C VAL A 428 -25.54 -54.53 40.69
N GLU A 429 -25.86 -54.01 41.89
CA GLU A 429 -26.13 -52.59 42.10
C GLU A 429 -24.88 -51.72 41.93
N LEU A 430 -23.72 -52.14 42.45
CA LEU A 430 -22.44 -51.49 42.22
C LEU A 430 -22.12 -51.43 40.72
N HIS A 431 -22.21 -52.53 39.98
CA HIS A 431 -21.95 -52.51 38.53
C HIS A 431 -22.95 -51.64 37.76
N LYS A 432 -24.22 -51.57 38.19
CA LYS A 432 -25.19 -50.64 37.58
C LYS A 432 -24.79 -49.18 37.84
N LEU A 433 -24.40 -48.84 39.07
CA LEU A 433 -23.97 -47.50 39.46
C LEU A 433 -22.64 -47.10 38.79
N GLU A 434 -21.71 -48.04 38.65
CA GLU A 434 -20.46 -47.83 37.89
C GLU A 434 -20.76 -47.56 36.41
N ASN A 435 -21.69 -48.30 35.80
CA ASN A 435 -22.09 -48.08 34.42
C ASN A 435 -22.83 -46.75 34.22
N THR A 436 -23.76 -46.36 35.11
CA THR A 436 -24.42 -45.04 35.01
C THR A 436 -23.41 -43.90 35.18
N LEU A 437 -22.52 -44.01 36.16
CA LEU A 437 -21.48 -43.01 36.42
C LEU A 437 -20.42 -42.97 35.29
N SER A 438 -20.18 -44.08 34.58
CA SER A 438 -19.37 -44.10 33.37
C SER A 438 -20.06 -43.40 32.20
N ASN A 439 -21.37 -43.63 32.01
CA ASN A 439 -22.15 -42.97 30.96
C ASN A 439 -22.25 -41.46 31.19
N GLU A 440 -22.58 -41.02 32.42
CA GLU A 440 -22.61 -39.60 32.81
C GLU A 440 -21.25 -38.91 32.57
N ARG A 441 -20.14 -39.61 32.86
CA ARG A 441 -18.79 -39.12 32.53
C ARG A 441 -18.56 -38.96 31.03
N GLU A 442 -18.99 -39.91 30.22
CA GLU A 442 -18.88 -39.81 28.75
C GLU A 442 -19.75 -38.67 28.20
N GLU A 443 -20.97 -38.50 28.72
CA GLU A 443 -21.87 -37.40 28.37
C GLU A 443 -21.23 -36.04 28.69
N HIS A 444 -20.75 -35.83 29.92
CA HIS A 444 -20.04 -34.60 30.28
C HIS A 444 -18.74 -34.37 29.49
N ILE A 445 -17.97 -35.42 29.17
CA ILE A 445 -16.81 -35.31 28.29
C ILE A 445 -17.23 -34.83 26.88
N ASN A 446 -18.38 -35.28 26.39
CA ASN A 446 -18.90 -34.87 25.09
C ASN A 446 -19.50 -33.45 25.13
N GLU A 447 -20.10 -33.03 26.24
CA GLU A 447 -20.51 -31.63 26.48
C GLU A 447 -19.31 -30.69 26.55
N ILE A 448 -18.26 -31.05 27.29
CA ILE A 448 -17.01 -30.29 27.35
C ILE A 448 -16.39 -30.14 25.96
N LYS A 449 -16.39 -31.20 25.13
CA LYS A 449 -15.93 -31.10 23.72
C LYS A 449 -16.77 -30.11 22.90
N LYS A 450 -18.10 -30.15 23.01
CA LYS A 450 -19.01 -29.20 22.32
C LYS A 450 -18.83 -27.76 22.80
N LEU A 451 -18.66 -27.55 24.11
CA LEU A 451 -18.42 -26.23 24.69
C LEU A 451 -17.07 -25.67 24.26
N ASN A 452 -16.03 -26.52 24.17
CA ASN A 452 -14.72 -26.13 23.67
C ASN A 452 -14.74 -25.79 22.16
N SER A 453 -15.50 -26.51 21.32
CA SER A 453 -15.63 -26.14 19.90
C SER A 453 -16.36 -24.81 19.74
N LEU A 454 -17.47 -24.61 20.46
CA LEU A 454 -18.19 -23.33 20.46
C LEU A 454 -17.34 -22.18 21.01
N LEU A 455 -16.51 -22.41 22.05
CA LEU A 455 -15.59 -21.41 22.58
C LEU A 455 -14.57 -21.01 21.51
N ASN A 456 -13.93 -21.97 20.86
CA ASN A 456 -12.98 -21.73 19.77
C ASN A 456 -13.62 -20.96 18.60
N GLU A 457 -14.84 -21.31 18.20
CA GLU A 457 -15.60 -20.56 17.19
C GLU A 457 -15.85 -19.10 17.60
N LYS A 458 -16.22 -18.85 18.86
CA LYS A 458 -16.41 -17.46 19.36
C LYS A 458 -15.08 -16.72 19.51
N GLU A 459 -13.99 -17.39 19.85
CA GLU A 459 -12.65 -16.78 19.91
C GLU A 459 -12.15 -16.38 18.52
N VAL A 460 -12.34 -17.23 17.51
CA VAL A 460 -12.04 -16.89 16.10
C VAL A 460 -12.88 -15.71 15.64
N ALA A 461 -14.21 -15.74 15.83
CA ALA A 461 -15.10 -14.63 15.45
C ALA A 461 -14.77 -13.31 16.19
N LEU A 462 -14.32 -13.38 17.45
CA LEU A 462 -13.84 -12.20 18.18
C LEU A 462 -12.52 -11.67 17.62
N GLU A 463 -11.61 -12.53 17.16
CA GLU A 463 -10.34 -12.10 16.56
C GLU A 463 -10.56 -11.53 15.15
N GLU A 464 -11.49 -12.08 14.38
CA GLU A 464 -11.96 -11.50 13.10
C GLU A 464 -12.58 -10.12 13.31
N LEU A 465 -13.51 -9.97 14.27
CA LEU A 465 -14.09 -8.66 14.63
C LEU A 465 -13.03 -7.67 15.14
N LYS A 466 -11.97 -8.12 15.85
CA LYS A 466 -10.82 -7.27 16.20
C LYS A 466 -10.01 -6.88 14.98
N LYS A 467 -9.74 -7.79 14.04
CA LYS A 467 -9.10 -7.48 12.75
C LYS A 467 -9.91 -6.42 12.00
N GLU A 468 -11.23 -6.59 11.87
CA GLU A 468 -12.13 -5.58 11.28
C GLU A 468 -12.13 -4.24 12.03
N LEU A 469 -12.04 -4.25 13.36
CA LEU A 469 -11.94 -3.03 14.14
C LEU A 469 -10.60 -2.30 13.94
N GLN A 470 -9.52 -3.04 13.68
CA GLN A 470 -8.19 -2.49 13.38
C GLN A 470 -8.04 -2.01 11.93
N THR A 471 -8.71 -2.64 10.96
CA THR A 471 -8.71 -2.19 9.56
C THR A 471 -9.60 -0.96 9.33
N ARG A 472 -10.58 -0.71 10.21
CA ARG A 472 -11.34 0.55 10.22
C ARG A 472 -10.40 1.75 10.47
N PRO A 473 -10.40 2.76 9.59
CA PRO A 473 -9.60 3.97 9.79
C PRO A 473 -9.89 4.59 11.15
N THR A 474 -8.86 4.72 11.99
CA THR A 474 -8.99 5.35 13.32
C THR A 474 -9.59 6.75 13.20
N THR A 475 -10.38 7.15 14.19
CA THR A 475 -11.03 8.48 14.23
C THR A 475 -10.02 9.61 14.01
N LYS A 476 -8.81 9.49 14.57
CA LYS A 476 -7.69 10.40 14.31
C LYS A 476 -7.30 10.50 12.83
N LEU A 477 -7.17 9.37 12.13
CA LEU A 477 -6.87 9.36 10.70
C LEU A 477 -8.03 9.96 9.88
N ILE A 478 -9.28 9.70 10.26
CA ILE A 478 -10.46 10.32 9.63
C ILE A 478 -10.46 11.83 9.86
N ASP A 479 -10.16 12.29 11.07
CA ASP A 479 -10.09 13.71 11.41
C ASP A 479 -8.89 14.41 10.75
N ASP A 480 -7.75 13.73 10.61
CA ASP A 480 -6.58 14.25 9.90
C ASP A 480 -6.78 14.26 8.37
N LEU A 481 -7.51 13.29 7.81
CA LEU A 481 -7.97 13.34 6.42
C LEU A 481 -8.99 14.46 6.22
N ARG A 482 -9.92 14.69 7.17
CA ARG A 482 -10.85 15.83 7.14
C ARG A 482 -10.12 17.17 7.25
N LYS A 483 -9.10 17.29 8.10
CA LYS A 483 -8.22 18.48 8.15
C LYS A 483 -7.50 18.69 6.82
N LYS A 484 -6.86 17.64 6.27
CA LYS A 484 -6.19 17.70 4.96
C LYS A 484 -7.16 18.10 3.83
N VAL A 485 -8.39 17.57 3.82
CA VAL A 485 -9.43 17.96 2.86
C VAL A 485 -9.85 19.41 3.06
N LYS A 486 -10.07 19.88 4.29
CA LYS A 486 -10.36 21.31 4.57
C LYS A 486 -9.23 22.24 4.13
N ILE A 487 -7.97 21.86 4.37
CA ILE A 487 -6.80 22.63 3.95
C ILE A 487 -6.68 22.65 2.42
N LEU A 488 -6.84 21.50 1.76
CA LEU A 488 -6.84 21.41 0.30
C LEU A 488 -8.02 22.17 -0.32
N GLN A 489 -9.17 22.23 0.35
CA GLN A 489 -10.32 23.03 -0.08
C GLN A 489 -10.05 24.52 0.09
N ALA A 490 -9.42 24.95 1.19
CA ALA A 490 -9.02 26.34 1.38
C ALA A 490 -7.95 26.79 0.35
N VAL A 491 -6.94 25.96 0.11
CA VAL A 491 -5.86 26.19 -0.88
C VAL A 491 -6.37 26.09 -2.33
N GLY A 492 -7.37 25.25 -2.59
CA GLY A 492 -7.93 25.03 -3.92
C GLY A 492 -9.00 26.03 -4.36
N TYR A 493 -9.74 26.63 -3.41
CA TYR A 493 -10.89 27.48 -3.73
C TYR A 493 -10.76 28.95 -3.30
N ASN A 494 -9.79 29.33 -2.45
CA ASN A 494 -9.57 30.73 -2.03
C ASN A 494 -10.81 31.48 -1.51
N THR A 495 -11.81 30.74 -0.98
CA THR A 495 -13.06 31.29 -0.44
C THR A 495 -13.43 30.62 0.90
N ILE A 496 -12.73 30.99 1.97
CA ILE A 496 -13.20 30.81 3.35
C ILE A 496 -12.86 32.08 4.12
N GLU A 497 -13.85 32.63 4.82
CA GLU A 497 -13.74 33.83 5.64
C GLU A 497 -12.76 33.61 6.80
N ALA A 498 -12.09 34.68 7.26
CA ALA A 498 -10.95 34.57 8.17
C ALA A 498 -11.30 34.00 9.57
N GLU A 499 -12.58 33.93 9.93
CA GLU A 499 -13.05 33.52 11.26
C GLU A 499 -13.05 31.99 11.46
N ASP A 500 -13.21 31.20 10.40
CA ASP A 500 -13.13 29.71 10.46
C ASP A 500 -11.68 29.18 10.56
N TRP A 501 -10.68 30.05 10.33
CA TRP A 501 -9.27 29.66 10.29
C TRP A 501 -8.66 29.42 11.68
N GLU A 502 -8.93 30.28 12.67
CA GLU A 502 -8.31 30.17 13.99
C GLU A 502 -8.64 28.84 14.69
N VAL A 503 -9.86 28.34 14.49
CA VAL A 503 -10.33 27.06 15.02
C VAL A 503 -9.56 25.88 14.42
N ALA A 504 -9.23 25.93 13.13
CA ALA A 504 -8.54 24.85 12.42
C ALA A 504 -7.05 24.73 12.78
N THR A 505 -6.36 25.84 13.05
CA THR A 505 -4.89 25.89 13.25
C THR A 505 -4.41 25.68 14.70
N SER A 506 -5.30 25.40 15.65
CA SER A 506 -4.95 25.26 17.08
C SER A 506 -4.19 23.97 17.45
N GLY A 507 -3.86 23.10 16.48
CA GLY A 507 -3.10 21.86 16.66
C GLY A 507 -1.59 22.03 16.46
N GLN A 508 -0.81 21.81 17.52
CA GLN A 508 0.57 22.30 17.67
C GLN A 508 1.65 21.66 16.75
N GLU A 509 1.32 20.62 15.97
CA GLU A 509 2.32 19.84 15.19
C GLU A 509 2.25 20.02 13.66
N MET A 510 1.17 20.55 13.09
CA MET A 510 1.03 20.74 11.63
C MET A 510 1.30 22.20 11.16
N SER A 511 1.10 23.18 12.05
CA SER A 511 1.14 24.62 11.77
C SER A 511 2.37 25.10 10.99
N LYS A 512 3.56 24.54 11.25
CA LYS A 512 4.83 25.02 10.66
C LYS A 512 5.00 24.60 9.19
N LEU A 513 4.48 23.44 8.79
CA LEU A 513 4.53 23.00 7.40
C LEU A 513 3.45 23.72 6.57
N GLU A 514 2.27 23.89 7.14
CA GLU A 514 1.13 24.59 6.53
C GLU A 514 1.41 26.07 6.31
N SER A 515 1.98 26.75 7.30
CA SER A 515 2.52 28.12 7.17
C SER A 515 3.51 28.24 6.01
N LEU A 516 4.44 27.29 5.89
CA LEU A 516 5.50 27.32 4.89
C LEU A 516 4.98 26.98 3.47
N LEU A 517 3.93 26.16 3.37
CA LEU A 517 3.24 25.89 2.11
C LEU A 517 2.41 27.10 1.64
N LEU A 518 1.72 27.80 2.53
CA LEU A 518 0.97 29.02 2.20
C LEU A 518 1.90 30.17 1.81
N ASP A 519 3.01 30.36 2.53
CA ASP A 519 4.02 31.38 2.18
C ASP A 519 4.70 31.07 0.83
N LYS A 520 4.96 29.79 0.53
CA LYS A 520 5.41 29.37 -0.81
C LYS A 520 4.35 29.56 -1.89
N ASN A 521 3.09 29.26 -1.63
CA ASN A 521 2.02 29.44 -2.62
C ASN A 521 1.86 30.93 -2.95
N ARG A 522 1.75 31.79 -1.93
CA ARG A 522 1.70 33.27 -2.11
C ARG A 522 2.92 33.83 -2.84
N LYS A 523 4.11 33.27 -2.62
CA LYS A 523 5.33 33.64 -3.36
C LYS A 523 5.26 33.21 -4.83
N VAL A 524 4.82 31.98 -5.12
CA VAL A 524 4.62 31.50 -6.49
C VAL A 524 3.52 32.30 -7.20
N GLU A 525 2.43 32.67 -6.52
CA GLU A 525 1.40 33.57 -7.06
C GLU A 525 1.95 34.97 -7.35
N HIS A 526 2.81 35.51 -6.47
CA HIS A 526 3.48 36.79 -6.71
C HIS A 526 4.47 36.74 -7.88
N GLU A 527 5.29 35.68 -7.97
CA GLU A 527 6.18 35.44 -9.10
C GLU A 527 5.41 35.26 -10.42
N LEU A 528 4.28 34.53 -10.40
CA LEU A 528 3.42 34.30 -11.56
C LEU A 528 2.73 35.61 -12.02
N THR A 529 2.25 36.44 -11.08
CA THR A 529 1.70 37.76 -11.41
C THR A 529 2.77 38.72 -11.92
N GLN A 530 3.97 38.72 -11.32
CA GLN A 530 5.12 39.50 -11.80
C GLN A 530 5.56 39.08 -13.22
N LEU A 531 5.65 37.78 -13.48
CA LEU A 531 5.97 37.25 -14.81
C LEU A 531 4.87 37.59 -15.83
N LYS A 532 3.59 37.56 -15.46
CA LYS A 532 2.49 38.02 -16.34
C LYS A 532 2.61 39.50 -16.70
N VAL A 533 2.93 40.36 -15.72
CA VAL A 533 3.16 41.80 -15.98
C VAL A 533 4.34 41.98 -16.93
N GLN A 534 5.49 41.33 -16.65
CA GLN A 534 6.64 41.36 -17.56
C GLN A 534 6.32 40.83 -18.96
N LEU A 535 5.46 39.82 -19.09
CA LEU A 535 5.02 39.31 -20.39
C LEU A 535 4.22 40.40 -21.14
N SER A 536 3.28 41.08 -20.47
CA SER A 536 2.52 42.20 -21.07
C SER A 536 3.37 43.43 -21.43
N GLU A 537 4.41 43.73 -20.65
CA GLU A 537 5.41 44.75 -20.99
C GLU A 537 6.23 44.33 -22.23
N ARG A 538 6.60 43.05 -22.35
CA ARG A 538 7.35 42.55 -23.51
C ARG A 538 6.49 42.46 -24.78
N THR A 539 5.20 42.12 -24.68
CA THR A 539 4.30 42.13 -25.85
C THR A 539 4.02 43.56 -26.33
N SER A 540 3.74 44.52 -25.45
CA SER A 540 3.55 45.92 -25.86
C SER A 540 4.81 46.55 -26.46
N LEU A 541 6.01 46.18 -25.99
CA LEU A 541 7.27 46.56 -26.64
C LEU A 541 7.47 45.90 -28.02
N LEU A 542 7.02 44.66 -28.18
CA LEU A 542 7.06 43.93 -29.46
C LEU A 542 6.09 44.54 -30.47
N GLU A 543 4.83 44.79 -30.09
CA GLU A 543 3.84 45.52 -30.89
C GLU A 543 4.36 46.90 -31.33
N SER A 544 5.03 47.64 -30.42
CA SER A 544 5.66 48.93 -30.76
C SER A 544 6.83 48.79 -31.74
N ALA A 545 7.57 47.69 -31.71
CA ALA A 545 8.65 47.40 -32.65
C ALA A 545 8.10 46.98 -34.02
N GLU A 546 7.06 46.15 -34.06
CA GLU A 546 6.36 45.74 -35.27
C GLU A 546 5.70 46.93 -35.97
N ALA A 547 5.04 47.83 -35.24
CA ALA A 547 4.50 49.07 -35.78
C ALA A 547 5.58 49.95 -36.45
N LYS A 548 6.78 50.03 -35.85
CA LYS A 548 7.93 50.73 -36.44
C LYS A 548 8.49 50.02 -37.67
N ILE A 549 8.48 48.68 -37.70
CA ILE A 549 8.87 47.91 -38.89
C ILE A 549 7.89 48.18 -40.03
N VAL A 550 6.57 48.22 -39.77
CA VAL A 550 5.56 48.58 -40.77
C VAL A 550 5.76 50.02 -41.27
N GLU A 551 5.99 50.98 -40.38
CA GLU A 551 6.25 52.39 -40.74
C GLU A 551 7.52 52.52 -41.62
N LEU A 552 8.62 51.86 -41.24
CA LEU A 552 9.86 51.86 -42.01
C LEU A 552 9.71 51.15 -43.35
N THR A 553 8.95 50.05 -43.41
CA THR A 553 8.64 49.34 -44.67
C THR A 553 7.80 50.21 -45.60
N ALA A 554 6.83 50.96 -45.07
CA ALA A 554 6.07 51.94 -45.84
C ALA A 554 6.98 53.06 -46.40
N LYS A 555 7.93 53.57 -45.60
CA LYS A 555 8.93 54.55 -46.06
C LYS A 555 9.86 53.99 -47.13
N VAL A 556 10.31 52.74 -47.00
CA VAL A 556 11.11 52.05 -48.02
C VAL A 556 10.31 51.88 -49.32
N ASN A 557 9.05 51.49 -49.25
CA ASN A 557 8.18 51.36 -50.43
C ASN A 557 7.94 52.70 -51.13
N GLU A 558 7.79 53.81 -50.37
CA GLU A 558 7.66 55.14 -50.97
C GLU A 558 8.98 55.64 -51.56
N GLN A 559 10.12 55.35 -50.92
CA GLN A 559 11.45 55.59 -51.50
C GLN A 559 11.68 54.78 -52.77
N GLN A 560 11.28 53.50 -52.80
CA GLN A 560 11.33 52.67 -54.02
C GLN A 560 10.44 53.24 -55.12
N ARG A 561 9.22 53.70 -54.81
CA ARG A 561 8.37 54.40 -55.80
C ARG A 561 8.97 55.70 -56.31
N LEU A 562 9.66 56.46 -55.44
CA LEU A 562 10.35 57.68 -55.85
C LEU A 562 11.55 57.36 -56.74
N ILE A 563 12.35 56.35 -56.39
CA ILE A 563 13.46 55.86 -57.20
C ILE A 563 12.94 55.37 -58.56
N GLN A 564 11.89 54.54 -58.60
CA GLN A 564 11.25 54.07 -59.84
C GLN A 564 10.81 55.24 -60.75
N LYS A 565 10.20 56.29 -60.17
CA LYS A 565 9.83 57.51 -60.93
C LYS A 565 11.06 58.26 -61.45
N LEU A 566 12.12 58.38 -60.65
CA LEU A 566 13.37 59.00 -61.06
C LEU A 566 14.09 58.18 -62.15
N GLU A 567 14.06 56.85 -62.06
CA GLU A 567 14.56 55.93 -63.09
C GLU A 567 13.76 56.05 -64.39
N ASP A 568 12.42 56.07 -64.31
CA ASP A 568 11.54 56.32 -65.46
C ASP A 568 11.80 57.69 -66.10
N ASP A 569 12.04 58.73 -65.30
CA ASP A 569 12.32 60.07 -65.80
C ASP A 569 13.76 60.22 -66.33
N ILE A 570 14.72 59.46 -65.79
CA ILE A 570 16.06 59.30 -66.39
C ILE A 570 15.96 58.54 -67.72
N LEU A 571 15.15 57.48 -67.83
CA LEU A 571 14.89 56.75 -69.07
C LEU A 571 14.21 57.63 -70.14
N LYS A 572 13.26 58.48 -69.74
CA LYS A 572 12.66 59.52 -70.61
C LYS A 572 13.65 60.63 -70.97
N GLY A 573 14.61 60.94 -70.10
CA GLY A 573 15.69 61.88 -70.37
C GLY A 573 16.73 61.34 -71.36
N TYR A 574 17.13 60.08 -71.20
CA TYR A 574 18.11 59.41 -72.07
C TYR A 574 17.58 59.14 -73.48
N SER A 575 16.26 58.97 -73.65
CA SER A 575 15.63 58.86 -74.99
C SER A 575 15.59 60.18 -75.78
N SER A 576 16.13 61.29 -75.25
CA SER A 576 16.09 62.61 -75.91
C SER A 576 17.46 63.20 -76.31
N LYS A 577 18.60 62.51 -76.09
CA LYS A 577 19.90 63.04 -76.55
C LYS A 577 21.02 62.02 -76.79
N GLU A 578 20.97 61.33 -77.93
CA GLU A 578 22.22 60.88 -78.56
C GLU A 578 23.07 62.10 -78.97
N ARG A 579 24.30 62.18 -78.46
CA ARG A 579 25.54 62.30 -79.27
C ARG A 579 26.81 62.43 -78.41
N LYS A 580 27.63 61.38 -78.50
CA LYS A 580 29.11 61.42 -78.68
C LYS A 580 29.99 61.90 -77.50
N GLY A 581 30.81 60.98 -76.97
CA GLY A 581 31.97 61.29 -76.10
C GLY A 581 32.66 60.01 -75.60
N THR A 582 33.87 59.71 -76.08
CA THR A 582 34.60 58.46 -75.80
C THR A 582 35.81 58.71 -74.87
N ARG A 583 36.22 57.67 -74.11
CA ARG A 583 37.43 57.54 -73.24
C ARG A 583 37.35 58.10 -71.82
N PHE A 584 37.43 57.23 -70.81
CA PHE A 584 38.72 56.86 -70.19
C PHE A 584 38.59 55.45 -69.55
N ASP A 585 39.70 54.85 -69.12
CA ASP A 585 39.84 53.40 -68.86
C ASP A 585 40.53 53.13 -67.49
N ASP A 586 40.38 51.89 -66.99
CA ASP A 586 41.34 51.13 -66.14
C ASP A 586 41.42 51.30 -64.58
N TRP A 587 41.74 50.16 -63.90
CA TRP A 587 42.03 49.85 -62.46
C TRP A 587 41.04 50.26 -61.34
N ASP A 588 40.65 49.45 -60.33
CA ASP A 588 41.07 48.18 -59.67
C ASP A 588 42.02 48.29 -58.43
N LEU A 589 41.65 47.54 -57.37
CA LEU A 589 42.34 47.19 -56.09
C LEU A 589 42.65 48.19 -54.93
N SER A 590 42.29 47.70 -53.73
CA SER A 590 43.01 47.72 -52.42
C SER A 590 42.86 48.84 -51.36
N GLU A 591 42.17 48.45 -50.27
CA GLU A 591 42.51 48.53 -48.83
C GLU A 591 43.81 49.25 -48.36
N SER A 592 43.71 50.25 -47.46
CA SER A 592 44.65 50.46 -46.33
C SER A 592 44.13 51.48 -45.30
N GLY A 593 44.44 51.25 -44.02
CA GLY A 593 44.06 52.09 -42.86
C GLY A 593 44.72 53.47 -42.78
N GLY A 594 44.19 54.33 -41.92
CA GLY A 594 44.66 55.70 -41.69
C GLY A 594 45.43 55.92 -40.38
N THR A 595 45.95 57.14 -40.18
CA THR A 595 46.34 57.80 -38.90
C THR A 595 46.49 59.32 -39.17
N GLU A 596 46.24 60.17 -38.17
CA GLU A 596 46.15 61.65 -38.21
C GLU A 596 47.53 62.37 -38.14
N PRO A 597 47.68 63.72 -37.86
CA PRO A 597 46.88 64.93 -38.17
C PRO A 597 47.71 66.12 -38.77
N SER A 598 47.09 67.25 -39.21
CA SER A 598 47.52 68.67 -38.96
C SER A 598 47.11 69.73 -40.05
N GLU A 599 46.34 70.73 -39.59
CA GLU A 599 46.22 72.18 -39.93
C GLU A 599 46.35 72.85 -41.34
N ASN A 600 45.21 73.45 -41.75
CA ASN A 600 45.00 74.83 -42.25
C ASN A 600 45.53 75.37 -43.62
N ALA A 601 44.61 75.49 -44.59
CA ALA A 601 44.35 76.72 -45.36
C ALA A 601 42.94 76.68 -46.02
N GLU A 602 42.22 77.82 -46.07
CA GLU A 602 40.80 77.88 -46.46
C GLU A 602 40.57 78.25 -47.95
N GLN A 603 39.66 77.56 -48.65
CA GLN A 603 38.40 78.13 -49.22
C GLN A 603 37.70 77.22 -50.25
N ARG A 604 36.37 77.06 -50.11
CA ARG A 604 35.37 76.60 -51.10
C ARG A 604 35.43 75.16 -51.66
N HIS A 605 35.08 74.18 -50.82
CA HIS A 605 33.95 73.26 -51.08
C HIS A 605 33.66 72.46 -49.80
N VAL A 606 32.56 72.74 -49.11
CA VAL A 606 32.23 72.11 -47.80
C VAL A 606 30.85 71.48 -47.86
N SER A 607 30.79 70.15 -47.96
CA SER A 607 29.62 69.34 -47.59
C SER A 607 29.90 67.82 -47.62
N SER A 608 30.62 67.31 -48.64
CA SER A 608 30.61 65.86 -48.90
C SER A 608 31.37 64.99 -47.90
N ASP A 609 32.55 65.43 -47.42
CA ASP A 609 33.39 64.59 -46.55
C ASP A 609 32.82 64.46 -45.13
N LEU A 610 32.05 65.45 -44.68
CA LEU A 610 31.37 65.41 -43.37
C LEU A 610 30.29 64.33 -43.33
N ASP A 611 29.51 64.15 -44.41
CA ASP A 611 28.46 63.14 -44.48
C ASP A 611 29.01 61.72 -44.70
N GLN A 612 30.10 61.56 -45.44
CA GLN A 612 30.80 60.27 -45.50
C GLN A 612 31.42 59.91 -44.13
N SER A 613 32.07 60.86 -43.45
CA SER A 613 32.54 60.67 -42.06
C SER A 613 31.36 60.39 -41.10
N SER A 614 30.21 61.03 -41.29
CA SER A 614 29.00 60.82 -40.48
C SER A 614 28.45 59.41 -40.68
N MET A 615 28.28 58.96 -41.93
CA MET A 615 27.81 57.62 -42.25
C MET A 615 28.80 56.54 -41.79
N LEU A 616 30.10 56.75 -41.99
CA LEU A 616 31.14 55.85 -41.48
C LEU A 616 31.19 55.83 -39.94
N LYS A 617 30.95 56.96 -39.26
CA LYS A 617 30.79 57.00 -37.80
C LYS A 617 29.54 56.27 -37.33
N VAL A 618 28.42 56.35 -38.05
CA VAL A 618 27.20 55.59 -37.74
C VAL A 618 27.42 54.08 -37.94
N ILE A 619 28.07 53.67 -39.04
CA ILE A 619 28.41 52.27 -39.31
C ILE A 619 29.43 51.76 -38.29
N CYS A 620 30.45 52.54 -37.93
CA CYS A 620 31.37 52.19 -36.85
C CYS A 620 30.63 52.06 -35.52
N ASN A 621 29.77 53.00 -35.16
CA ASN A 621 28.96 52.92 -33.92
C ASN A 621 28.01 51.71 -33.91
N GLN A 622 27.39 51.36 -35.04
CA GLN A 622 26.57 50.14 -35.14
C GLN A 622 27.44 48.88 -35.01
N ARG A 623 28.53 48.77 -35.78
CA ARG A 623 29.50 47.68 -35.71
C ARG A 623 30.07 47.52 -34.30
N ASP A 624 30.35 48.62 -33.62
CA ASP A 624 30.97 48.61 -32.29
C ASP A 624 29.93 48.31 -31.20
N ARG A 625 28.64 48.63 -31.41
CA ARG A 625 27.50 48.09 -30.62
C ARG A 625 27.31 46.60 -30.84
N PHE A 626 27.37 46.10 -32.08
CA PHE A 626 27.29 44.67 -32.37
C PHE A 626 28.49 43.92 -31.78
N ARG A 627 29.71 44.46 -31.86
CA ARG A 627 30.90 43.94 -31.17
C ARG A 627 30.78 44.00 -29.66
N ALA A 628 30.16 45.03 -29.09
CA ALA A 628 29.91 45.09 -27.65
C ALA A 628 28.94 43.99 -27.21
N ARG A 629 27.82 43.80 -27.93
CA ARG A 629 26.84 42.76 -27.65
C ARG A 629 27.38 41.34 -27.90
N LEU A 630 28.23 41.16 -28.91
CA LEU A 630 28.98 39.90 -29.12
C LEU A 630 29.92 39.62 -27.95
N ARG A 631 30.72 40.58 -27.50
CA ARG A 631 31.58 40.39 -26.32
C ARG A 631 30.79 40.11 -25.04
N GLU A 632 29.62 40.74 -24.88
CA GLU A 632 28.71 40.50 -23.76
C GLU A 632 28.18 39.07 -23.78
N THR A 633 27.67 38.58 -24.92
CA THR A 633 27.20 37.18 -25.04
C THR A 633 28.34 36.17 -24.98
N GLU A 634 29.53 36.49 -25.50
CA GLU A 634 30.74 35.67 -25.36
C GLU A 634 31.19 35.56 -23.89
N GLU A 635 31.09 36.66 -23.12
CA GLU A 635 31.41 36.70 -21.69
C GLU A 635 30.33 35.97 -20.85
N GLU A 636 29.05 36.10 -21.18
CA GLU A 636 27.98 35.27 -20.59
C GLU A 636 28.22 33.78 -20.85
N ILE A 637 28.60 33.41 -22.08
CA ILE A 637 28.97 32.03 -22.44
C ILE A 637 30.22 31.59 -21.66
N ARG A 638 31.21 32.48 -21.47
CA ARG A 638 32.41 32.20 -20.66
C ARG A 638 32.04 31.94 -19.20
N GLN A 639 31.20 32.77 -18.60
CA GLN A 639 30.72 32.62 -17.22
C GLN A 639 29.85 31.37 -17.04
N LEU A 640 29.00 31.02 -18.02
CA LEU A 640 28.22 29.78 -17.98
C LEU A 640 29.13 28.55 -18.08
N LYS A 641 30.14 28.56 -18.96
CA LYS A 641 31.16 27.50 -19.03
C LYS A 641 31.96 27.39 -17.74
N GLU A 642 32.32 28.51 -17.12
CA GLU A 642 33.03 28.55 -15.83
C GLU A 642 32.17 27.98 -14.69
N LYS A 643 30.88 28.35 -14.62
CA LYS A 643 29.89 27.77 -13.67
C LYS A 643 29.70 26.27 -13.88
N ILE A 644 29.59 25.80 -15.13
CA ILE A 644 29.51 24.36 -15.45
C ILE A 644 30.78 23.64 -15.01
N GLY A 645 31.96 24.22 -15.24
CA GLY A 645 33.24 23.67 -14.77
C GLY A 645 33.33 23.58 -13.25
N ALA A 646 32.91 24.63 -12.53
CA ALA A 646 32.87 24.66 -11.07
C ALA A 646 31.92 23.58 -10.51
N LEU A 647 30.68 23.51 -11.00
CA LEU A 647 29.70 22.51 -10.61
C LEU A 647 30.16 21.08 -10.93
N THR A 648 30.85 20.87 -12.05
CA THR A 648 31.45 19.56 -12.39
C THR A 648 32.56 19.20 -11.40
N SER A 649 33.42 20.15 -11.03
CA SER A 649 34.46 19.93 -10.01
C SER A 649 33.89 19.62 -8.62
N GLU A 650 32.81 20.30 -8.21
CA GLU A 650 32.12 20.00 -6.95
C GLU A 650 31.43 18.63 -6.98
N LEU A 651 30.81 18.27 -8.11
CA LEU A 651 30.19 16.98 -8.33
C LEU A 651 31.22 15.83 -8.34
N ASP A 652 32.44 16.05 -8.84
CA ASP A 652 33.51 15.05 -8.77
C ASP A 652 34.20 14.99 -7.39
N LYS A 653 34.33 16.12 -6.68
CA LYS A 653 34.78 16.15 -5.26
C LYS A 653 33.81 15.37 -4.37
N THR A 654 32.51 15.66 -4.48
CA THR A 654 31.47 14.97 -3.69
C THR A 654 31.38 13.49 -4.01
N LYS A 655 31.51 13.07 -5.28
CA LYS A 655 31.68 11.64 -5.62
C LYS A 655 32.91 11.02 -4.94
N ALA A 656 34.06 11.67 -5.00
CA ALA A 656 35.30 11.17 -4.40
C ALA A 656 35.19 11.05 -2.87
N ASP A 657 34.55 12.02 -2.21
CA ASP A 657 34.31 11.97 -0.77
C ASP A 657 33.24 10.93 -0.40
N ASN A 658 32.21 10.72 -1.22
CA ASN A 658 31.26 9.62 -1.05
C ASN A 658 31.94 8.23 -1.16
N VAL A 659 32.87 8.05 -2.10
CA VAL A 659 33.67 6.81 -2.21
C VAL A 659 34.58 6.62 -0.98
N LYS A 660 35.21 7.70 -0.47
CA LYS A 660 35.98 7.64 0.80
C LYS A 660 35.09 7.32 2.01
N LEU A 661 33.87 7.88 2.06
CA LEU A 661 32.90 7.59 3.11
C LEU A 661 32.44 6.13 3.06
N TYR A 662 32.16 5.60 1.86
CA TYR A 662 31.87 4.18 1.67
C TYR A 662 33.04 3.29 2.17
N GLY A 663 34.28 3.62 1.80
CA GLY A 663 35.47 2.93 2.31
C GLY A 663 35.64 3.01 3.83
N LYS A 664 35.29 4.13 4.46
CA LYS A 664 35.28 4.28 5.93
C LYS A 664 34.18 3.47 6.59
N ILE A 665 32.97 3.46 6.03
CA ILE A 665 31.84 2.67 6.52
C ILE A 665 32.19 1.18 6.45
N ARG A 666 32.72 0.72 5.31
CA ARG A 666 33.22 -0.65 5.15
C ARG A 666 34.30 -0.97 6.17
N TYR A 667 35.33 -0.13 6.32
CA TYR A 667 36.38 -0.35 7.31
C TYR A 667 35.84 -0.44 8.74
N VAL A 668 34.85 0.39 9.12
CA VAL A 668 34.21 0.33 10.44
C VAL A 668 33.31 -0.91 10.59
N GLN A 669 32.64 -1.35 9.53
CA GLN A 669 31.89 -2.61 9.50
C GLN A 669 32.83 -3.81 9.66
N ASP A 670 33.89 -3.90 8.86
CA ASP A 670 34.92 -4.95 8.92
C ASP A 670 35.59 -4.97 10.31
N TYR A 671 35.94 -3.81 10.88
CA TYR A 671 36.56 -3.71 12.21
C TYR A 671 35.59 -4.04 13.37
N ASN A 672 34.28 -3.80 13.19
CA ASN A 672 33.24 -4.29 14.11
C ASN A 672 33.06 -5.81 13.98
N SER A 673 33.06 -6.36 12.76
CA SER A 673 33.04 -7.80 12.52
C SER A 673 34.24 -8.49 13.19
N GLU A 674 35.44 -7.90 13.07
CA GLU A 674 36.66 -8.42 13.68
C GLU A 674 36.63 -8.34 15.22
N ARG A 675 36.02 -7.29 15.81
CA ARG A 675 35.74 -7.24 17.26
C ARG A 675 34.73 -8.30 17.73
N VAL A 676 33.77 -8.69 16.89
CA VAL A 676 32.75 -9.69 17.23
C VAL A 676 33.31 -11.12 17.23
N ILE A 677 34.42 -11.40 16.54
CA ILE A 677 35.09 -12.72 16.57
C ILE A 677 35.62 -13.09 17.97
N SER A 678 35.84 -12.12 18.86
CA SER A 678 36.30 -12.37 20.25
C SER A 678 35.21 -12.44 21.33
N ARG A 679 33.92 -12.29 21.00
CA ARG A 679 32.80 -12.48 21.95
C ARG A 679 31.62 -13.16 21.29
N GLY A 680 31.29 -14.36 21.80
CA GLY A 680 30.46 -15.34 21.12
C GLY A 680 29.08 -14.85 20.64
N SER A 681 28.80 -15.21 19.39
CA SER A 681 27.50 -15.53 18.80
C SER A 681 26.25 -14.86 19.45
N LYS A 682 25.84 -13.73 18.87
CA LYS A 682 24.43 -13.36 18.80
C LYS A 682 24.04 -13.07 17.36
N LYS A 683 23.04 -13.81 16.88
CA LYS A 683 22.36 -13.59 15.59
C LYS A 683 21.88 -12.14 15.56
N CYS A 684 22.39 -11.33 14.64
CA CYS A 684 21.87 -9.99 14.42
C CYS A 684 20.68 -10.06 13.46
N VAL A 685 19.68 -9.23 13.71
CA VAL A 685 18.42 -9.18 12.96
C VAL A 685 18.69 -8.69 11.53
N GLU A 686 18.11 -9.36 10.54
CA GLU A 686 18.01 -8.80 9.19
C GLU A 686 16.97 -7.68 9.20
N ASP A 687 17.43 -6.42 9.23
CA ASP A 687 16.58 -5.25 9.09
C ASP A 687 16.07 -5.15 7.66
N LEU A 688 14.80 -5.49 7.47
CA LEU A 688 14.19 -5.80 6.16
C LEU A 688 13.71 -4.53 5.42
N GLU A 689 14.48 -3.43 5.51
CA GLU A 689 14.08 -2.09 5.04
C GLU A 689 15.11 -1.39 4.12
N SER A 690 16.06 -2.13 3.53
CA SER A 690 17.11 -1.57 2.63
C SER A 690 16.77 -1.56 1.12
N GLY A 691 15.49 -1.72 0.76
CA GLY A 691 15.04 -1.89 -0.63
C GLY A 691 15.35 -0.73 -1.60
N PHE A 692 15.64 0.48 -1.09
CA PHE A 692 15.91 1.68 -1.91
C PHE A 692 17.32 2.28 -1.70
N SER A 693 18.02 1.93 -0.62
CA SER A 693 19.41 2.35 -0.38
C SER A 693 20.41 1.55 -1.23
N SER A 694 20.11 0.27 -1.44
CA SER A 694 20.97 -0.70 -2.13
C SER A 694 21.49 -0.24 -3.49
N ASP A 695 20.71 0.52 -4.27
CA ASP A 695 21.10 0.90 -5.64
C ASP A 695 22.15 2.03 -5.66
N VAL A 696 22.02 3.01 -4.76
CA VAL A 696 23.00 4.08 -4.55
C VAL A 696 24.26 3.51 -3.89
N GLU A 697 24.08 2.64 -2.90
CA GLU A 697 25.18 1.97 -2.22
C GLU A 697 25.96 1.06 -3.18
N SER A 698 25.28 0.26 -4.01
CA SER A 698 25.89 -0.59 -5.04
C SER A 698 26.68 0.20 -6.07
N LYS A 699 26.24 1.41 -6.42
CA LYS A 699 26.97 2.31 -7.32
C LYS A 699 28.30 2.77 -6.73
N TYR A 700 28.31 3.22 -5.47
CA TYR A 700 29.55 3.63 -4.79
C TYR A 700 30.44 2.45 -4.41
N LYS A 701 29.84 1.30 -4.04
CA LYS A 701 30.52 0.01 -3.86
C LYS A 701 31.29 -0.39 -5.11
N LYS A 702 30.63 -0.40 -6.27
CA LYS A 702 31.28 -0.73 -7.54
C LYS A 702 32.42 0.23 -7.88
N MET A 703 32.23 1.54 -7.69
CA MET A 703 33.31 2.51 -7.89
C MET A 703 34.50 2.27 -6.96
N TYR A 704 34.25 1.95 -5.69
CA TYR A 704 35.27 1.63 -4.70
C TYR A 704 36.01 0.31 -5.00
N GLU A 705 35.28 -0.72 -5.43
CA GLU A 705 35.85 -2.00 -5.88
C GLU A 705 36.70 -1.83 -7.17
N ASP A 706 36.23 -1.03 -8.14
CA ASP A 706 36.96 -0.68 -9.36
C ASP A 706 38.22 0.17 -9.08
N ASP A 707 38.21 1.02 -8.06
CA ASP A 707 39.37 1.84 -7.66
C ASP A 707 40.41 1.05 -6.83
N ILE A 708 39.98 0.01 -6.09
CA ILE A 708 40.87 -0.87 -5.33
C ILE A 708 41.44 -2.01 -6.18
N ASN A 709 40.71 -2.48 -7.19
CA ASN A 709 41.13 -3.62 -7.98
C ASN A 709 42.37 -3.28 -8.84
N PRO A 710 43.55 -3.90 -8.58
CA PRO A 710 44.78 -3.57 -9.30
C PRO A 710 44.68 -3.85 -10.81
N PHE A 711 43.83 -4.80 -11.22
CA PHE A 711 43.59 -5.10 -12.63
C PHE A 711 42.68 -4.09 -13.31
N ALA A 712 41.76 -3.43 -12.59
CA ALA A 712 40.91 -2.37 -13.14
C ALA A 712 41.69 -1.05 -13.34
N ALA A 713 42.57 -0.72 -12.38
CA ALA A 713 43.54 0.38 -12.53
C ALA A 713 44.52 0.14 -13.70
N PHE A 714 44.91 -1.12 -13.95
CA PHE A 714 45.74 -1.51 -15.09
C PHE A 714 44.96 -1.44 -16.42
N SER A 715 43.74 -1.99 -16.47
CA SER A 715 42.92 -2.01 -17.70
C SER A 715 42.46 -0.62 -18.15
N LYS A 716 42.32 0.36 -17.24
CA LYS A 716 42.13 1.78 -17.59
C LYS A 716 43.38 2.42 -18.22
N LYS A 717 44.60 1.96 -17.91
CA LYS A 717 45.85 2.52 -18.43
C LYS A 717 46.26 1.97 -19.80
N VAL A 718 45.99 0.69 -20.08
CA VAL A 718 46.39 0.04 -21.34
C VAL A 718 45.85 0.75 -22.61
N PRO A 719 44.57 1.18 -22.69
CA PRO A 719 44.04 1.88 -23.87
C PRO A 719 44.69 3.24 -24.14
N ALA A 720 45.23 3.92 -23.13
CA ALA A 720 45.86 5.23 -23.27
C ALA A 720 47.26 5.14 -23.89
N LEU A 721 47.97 4.02 -23.70
CA LEU A 721 49.28 3.77 -24.29
C LEU A 721 49.21 3.18 -25.72
N LEU A 722 48.03 2.75 -26.16
CA LEU A 722 47.79 2.18 -27.50
C LEU A 722 47.09 3.16 -28.47
N ARG A 723 46.98 4.45 -28.11
CA ARG A 723 46.46 5.52 -28.99
C ARG A 723 47.47 6.66 -29.18
N HIS A 724 48.68 6.30 -29.60
CA HIS A 724 49.62 7.22 -30.23
C HIS A 724 50.32 6.50 -31.40
N PRO A 725 50.08 6.90 -32.66
CA PRO A 725 51.15 7.01 -33.64
C PRO A 725 52.08 8.19 -33.27
#